data_AF-A0AAU9ISD8-F1
#
_entry.id   AF-A0AAU9ISD8-F1
#
_cell.length_a   1.000
_cell.length_b   1.000
_cell.length_c   1.000
_cell.angle_alpha   90.00
_cell.angle_beta   90.00
_cell.angle_gamma   90.00
#
_symmetry.space_group_name_H-M   'P 1'
#
loop_
_entity.id
_entity.type
_entity.pdbx_description
1 polymer ?
#
loop_
_entity_poly.entity_id
_entity_poly.type
_entity_poly.pdbx_seq_one_letter_code
_entity_poly.pdbx_strand_id
1 'polypeptide(L)'
;MKVRLSYVALFSLNVLVVYSLDASTVVFAIKAGGSSHMSSFGFSYSDDIYYPAGTYIYTTTSHIAHTENEFVYQSERWYIGIWGYDLPISADGTYVLILQFAEIYYSIANARVWNVKIGDYIAYNNLDVVGTVGAMTAYDIFIPFTLSSGTISIAGNTITGAYSAGKLVIRFYPVKNNPTLSGIILVRGDCSVADYCNMCYQPRCLECNTADLNCKTCIDNASSVSGVCQCNANSIWVASSRKCVICDKLCTSCSSENVCASCSTNVLISNVCLRACPYGFGTSCASVSTAVIDQNFADYFYGDYGLFQTGTSSSSYYFFNTPETVDPIPSKNRGLYFSGGSYLQTTSIVYISLNFSIGMWVWILSGSRDILTNSSGYKITVSASGVLTIILEDKVQAMTTVTTAALNPSNSAWVYISFIVSFSSSTISTTVSPYLNNSPQTSTTSSGYIYRDAVDNYIILGKSSLSNFLGYIYQFTLWNVAVSNFNAQYSDQICGTGAVDNCLWTCPLSQWMNGVIPTNCNSCGNGCVRSVSCNVCDDPLCSVCTGFLAGLCTQCISNASGTPCACNIGYYWDLNSDKCIPCDYSCKNCTSSTSGDCIVCAPGFYMYLGWCISECPDGFVEIGSMCVVKDPFIFYLSFDTLEGVLYDKQSKIPALTGNSTAFYPDYDDFDPIAALYRGFYFNGVNSLMHLPIYPGYSSPVLSFGYSFTFSIWINTEDGFGTIVSKQDLLCNPIFSLQLAAGVLIVALNFKSSGVNSFYYLQNLKSYEWNHIAFTAEHTALKQTKMAFYLNGITDRQSDIGSDYFKDTKTDISFTLGAEKDVSGYKNYFNGFIYDIKGYNSIKSISSLALSAAQCTEACNACLTNGACIPNCLINQYWIGPEYNKCSKCSSECHSCRDSSKFCNLCASQKCASCYNYTEESCLKCISGTSNTTNC
;
A
#
# COMPACT_ATOMS: atom_id res chain seq x y z
N MET A 1 25.07 -54.03 -43.74
CA MET A 1 24.28 -53.32 -42.70
C MET A 1 23.74 -52.06 -43.37
N LYS A 2 22.52 -52.05 -43.97
CA LYS A 2 21.20 -51.66 -43.39
C LYS A 2 21.29 -50.25 -42.73
N VAL A 3 20.53 -49.19 -43.08
CA VAL A 3 19.15 -49.03 -43.61
C VAL A 3 18.97 -47.68 -44.38
N ARG A 4 17.94 -47.63 -45.26
CA ARG A 4 17.36 -46.55 -46.10
C ARG A 4 16.59 -45.43 -45.37
N LEU A 5 16.42 -44.27 -46.02
CA LEU A 5 15.17 -43.64 -46.57
C LEU A 5 15.42 -42.11 -46.75
N SER A 6 15.51 -41.58 -47.98
CA SER A 6 14.43 -40.99 -48.82
C SER A 6 13.90 -39.62 -48.36
N TYR A 7 14.06 -38.56 -49.17
CA TYR A 7 12.97 -37.77 -49.78
C TYR A 7 13.52 -36.78 -50.82
N VAL A 8 12.90 -36.76 -52.00
CA VAL A 8 13.20 -35.93 -53.18
C VAL A 8 12.39 -34.64 -53.09
N ALA A 9 13.03 -33.48 -53.21
CA ALA A 9 12.35 -32.19 -53.36
C ALA A 9 12.25 -31.86 -54.86
N LEU A 10 11.05 -32.01 -55.42
CA LEU A 10 10.69 -31.57 -56.75
C LEU A 10 10.49 -30.05 -56.73
N PHE A 11 11.33 -29.34 -57.48
CA PHE A 11 11.13 -27.94 -57.86
C PHE A 11 9.88 -27.84 -58.75
N SER A 12 8.85 -27.14 -58.28
CA SER A 12 7.73 -26.73 -59.13
C SER A 12 8.16 -25.54 -59.99
N LEU A 13 8.74 -25.82 -61.16
CA LEU A 13 8.78 -24.86 -62.26
C LEU A 13 7.33 -24.72 -62.76
N ASN A 14 6.67 -23.60 -62.44
CA ASN A 14 5.42 -23.24 -63.11
C ASN A 14 5.76 -22.91 -64.57
N VAL A 15 5.63 -23.90 -65.45
CA VAL A 15 5.57 -23.66 -66.89
C VAL A 15 4.24 -22.96 -67.15
N LEU A 16 4.27 -21.64 -67.30
CA LEU A 16 3.21 -20.92 -68.02
C LEU A 16 3.20 -21.49 -69.43
N VAL A 17 2.18 -22.27 -69.77
CA VAL A 17 1.84 -22.50 -71.17
C VAL A 17 1.25 -21.20 -71.68
N VAL A 18 2.10 -20.31 -72.19
CA VAL A 18 1.68 -19.18 -73.02
C VAL A 18 1.44 -19.78 -74.40
N TYR A 19 0.17 -19.96 -74.76
CA TYR A 19 -0.20 -20.28 -76.13
C TYR A 19 0.13 -19.05 -77.00
N SER A 20 1.15 -19.16 -77.87
CA SER A 20 1.63 -18.08 -78.75
C SER A 20 1.02 -18.17 -80.15
N LEU A 21 0.31 -17.14 -80.60
CA LEU A 21 -0.26 -17.09 -81.94
C LEU A 21 0.89 -17.21 -82.96
N ASP A 22 0.87 -18.24 -83.82
CA ASP A 22 1.95 -18.47 -84.78
C ASP A 22 1.95 -17.35 -85.84
N ALA A 23 2.94 -16.46 -85.77
CA ALA A 23 3.10 -15.34 -86.69
C ALA A 23 3.10 -15.76 -88.17
N SER A 24 3.50 -16.99 -88.50
CA SER A 24 3.52 -17.48 -89.88
C SER A 24 2.13 -17.73 -90.47
N THR A 25 1.11 -17.85 -89.61
CA THR A 25 -0.30 -18.06 -90.00
C THR A 25 -1.10 -16.77 -90.11
N VAL A 26 -0.56 -15.65 -89.61
CA VAL A 26 -1.21 -14.33 -89.65
C VAL A 26 -1.18 -13.79 -91.08
N VAL A 27 -2.35 -13.61 -91.68
CA VAL A 27 -2.51 -13.00 -93.00
C VAL A 27 -2.30 -11.50 -92.92
N PHE A 28 -2.95 -10.86 -91.94
CA PHE A 28 -2.72 -9.47 -91.56
C PHE A 28 -3.28 -9.20 -90.15
N ALA A 29 -2.80 -8.12 -89.54
CA ALA A 29 -3.33 -7.58 -88.30
C ALA A 29 -3.46 -6.05 -88.43
N ILE A 30 -4.48 -5.46 -87.79
CA ILE A 30 -4.81 -4.03 -87.86
C ILE A 30 -5.04 -3.51 -86.44
N LYS A 31 -4.38 -2.40 -86.08
CA LYS A 31 -4.60 -1.73 -84.80
C LYS A 31 -5.66 -0.66 -84.96
N ALA A 32 -6.88 -0.88 -84.46
CA ALA A 32 -7.95 0.08 -84.61
C ALA A 32 -7.68 1.35 -83.78
N GLY A 33 -7.78 2.52 -84.42
CA GLY A 33 -7.52 3.81 -83.80
C GLY A 33 -6.04 4.11 -83.49
N GLY A 34 -5.10 3.34 -84.01
CA GLY A 34 -3.66 3.55 -83.79
C GLY A 34 -2.80 3.37 -85.04
N SER A 35 -1.51 3.68 -84.89
CA SER A 35 -0.47 3.40 -85.89
C SER A 35 0.12 2.00 -85.70
N SER A 36 0.82 1.52 -86.72
CA SER A 36 1.48 0.23 -86.76
C SER A 36 2.35 -0.06 -85.53
N HIS A 37 2.36 -1.32 -85.11
CA HIS A 37 3.05 -1.75 -83.90
C HIS A 37 3.43 -3.24 -83.96
N MET A 38 4.57 -3.60 -83.37
CA MET A 38 5.09 -4.96 -83.37
C MET A 38 4.49 -5.76 -82.20
N SER A 39 3.83 -6.87 -82.49
CA SER A 39 3.25 -7.78 -81.49
C SER A 39 4.33 -8.54 -80.73
N SER A 40 4.09 -8.83 -79.46
CA SER A 40 4.93 -9.76 -78.66
C SER A 40 5.04 -11.15 -79.31
N PHE A 41 4.10 -11.50 -80.19
CA PHE A 41 4.07 -12.75 -80.93
C PHE A 41 4.83 -12.74 -82.27
N GLY A 42 5.53 -11.65 -82.61
CA GLY A 42 6.45 -11.60 -83.76
C GLY A 42 5.83 -11.25 -85.13
N PHE A 43 4.56 -10.84 -85.16
CA PHE A 43 3.91 -10.22 -86.34
C PHE A 43 3.63 -8.73 -86.11
N SER A 44 3.46 -7.95 -87.18
CA SER A 44 3.20 -6.51 -87.08
C SER A 44 1.72 -6.19 -87.33
N TYR A 45 1.15 -5.34 -86.47
CA TYR A 45 -0.12 -4.66 -86.74
C TYR A 45 0.14 -3.52 -87.73
N SER A 46 -0.67 -3.46 -88.77
CA SER A 46 -0.68 -2.38 -89.75
C SER A 46 -1.52 -1.19 -89.28
N ASP A 47 -1.31 -0.05 -89.93
CA ASP A 47 -2.11 1.15 -89.72
C ASP A 47 -3.58 0.88 -90.04
N ASP A 48 -4.46 1.51 -89.27
CA ASP A 48 -5.90 1.46 -89.50
C ASP A 48 -6.28 2.22 -90.78
N ILE A 49 -6.67 1.54 -91.85
CA ILE A 49 -6.98 2.17 -93.15
C ILE A 49 -8.26 1.66 -93.84
N TYR A 50 -8.92 0.62 -93.31
CA TYR A 50 -10.06 -0.06 -93.96
C TYR A 50 -11.43 0.29 -93.37
N TYR A 51 -11.55 1.45 -92.73
CA TYR A 51 -12.79 1.97 -92.12
C TYR A 51 -13.43 3.08 -92.98
N PRO A 52 -14.74 3.35 -92.81
CA PRO A 52 -15.42 4.45 -93.48
C PRO A 52 -15.05 5.83 -92.92
N ALA A 53 -15.06 6.87 -93.75
CA ALA A 53 -14.82 8.25 -93.30
C ALA A 53 -15.83 8.69 -92.22
N GLY A 54 -15.40 9.54 -91.29
CA GLY A 54 -16.25 10.10 -90.23
C GLY A 54 -16.28 9.33 -88.90
N THR A 55 -15.37 8.37 -88.69
CA THR A 55 -15.18 7.66 -87.42
C THR A 55 -14.27 8.42 -86.46
N TYR A 56 -14.37 8.09 -85.17
CA TYR A 56 -13.63 8.73 -84.08
C TYR A 56 -12.69 7.72 -83.40
N ILE A 57 -11.70 8.25 -82.67
CA ILE A 57 -10.71 7.45 -81.95
C ILE A 57 -10.74 7.88 -80.47
N TYR A 58 -10.57 6.92 -79.58
CA TYR A 58 -10.29 7.16 -78.17
C TYR A 58 -9.07 6.34 -77.74
N THR A 59 -8.22 6.91 -76.88
CA THR A 59 -7.00 6.25 -76.42
C THR A 59 -6.84 6.41 -74.90
N THR A 60 -6.11 5.48 -74.31
CA THR A 60 -5.74 5.48 -72.90
C THR A 60 -4.30 5.02 -72.72
N THR A 61 -3.68 5.37 -71.61
CA THR A 61 -2.37 4.85 -71.19
C THR A 61 -2.46 3.94 -69.98
N SER A 62 -3.67 3.67 -69.45
CA SER A 62 -3.79 2.79 -68.30
C SER A 62 -3.58 1.33 -68.71
N HIS A 63 -3.19 0.52 -67.73
CA HIS A 63 -2.90 -0.89 -67.93
C HIS A 63 -4.13 -1.65 -68.40
N ILE A 64 -3.99 -2.50 -69.43
CA ILE A 64 -5.04 -3.39 -69.91
C ILE A 64 -4.79 -4.81 -69.37
N ALA A 65 -5.71 -5.30 -68.55
CA ALA A 65 -5.64 -6.65 -68.00
C ALA A 65 -5.84 -7.73 -69.08
N HIS A 66 -5.29 -8.93 -68.83
CA HIS A 66 -5.42 -10.13 -69.66
C HIS A 66 -4.79 -10.06 -71.06
N THR A 67 -3.79 -9.20 -71.27
CA THR A 67 -3.04 -9.14 -72.53
C THR A 67 -1.57 -8.79 -72.28
N GLU A 68 -0.68 -9.34 -73.11
CA GLU A 68 0.72 -8.90 -73.18
C GLU A 68 0.93 -7.82 -74.27
N ASN A 69 -0.09 -7.61 -75.11
CA ASN A 69 -0.09 -6.64 -76.20
C ASN A 69 -1.00 -5.47 -75.84
N GLU A 70 -0.80 -4.85 -74.68
CA GLU A 70 -1.66 -3.76 -74.20
C GLU A 70 -1.80 -2.62 -75.23
N PHE A 71 -0.76 -2.38 -76.02
CA PHE A 71 -0.73 -1.32 -77.03
C PHE A 71 -1.91 -1.39 -78.01
N VAL A 72 -2.45 -2.57 -78.35
CA VAL A 72 -3.59 -2.68 -79.28
C VAL A 72 -4.91 -2.36 -78.57
N TYR A 73 -5.03 -2.71 -77.30
CA TYR A 73 -6.23 -2.47 -76.49
C TYR A 73 -6.30 -1.06 -75.88
N GLN A 74 -5.18 -0.34 -75.89
CA GLN A 74 -5.08 1.05 -75.43
C GLN A 74 -5.63 2.08 -76.42
N SER A 75 -6.04 1.65 -77.62
CA SER A 75 -6.78 2.48 -78.57
C SER A 75 -8.06 1.78 -79.01
N GLU A 76 -9.11 2.56 -79.25
CA GLU A 76 -10.34 2.09 -79.88
C GLU A 76 -10.81 3.05 -80.98
N ARG A 77 -11.38 2.49 -82.05
CA ARG A 77 -12.18 3.25 -83.03
C ARG A 77 -13.66 3.08 -82.72
N TRP A 78 -14.42 4.16 -82.89
CA TRP A 78 -15.85 4.17 -82.63
C TRP A 78 -16.61 5.10 -83.57
N TYR A 79 -17.92 4.92 -83.66
CA TYR A 79 -18.81 5.77 -84.45
C TYR A 79 -20.24 5.79 -83.90
N ILE A 80 -20.97 6.86 -84.18
CA ILE A 80 -22.37 7.03 -83.81
C ILE A 80 -23.26 6.44 -84.90
N GLY A 81 -23.67 5.18 -84.73
CA GLY A 81 -24.51 4.46 -85.69
C GLY A 81 -23.88 3.16 -86.17
N ILE A 82 -24.38 2.63 -87.28
CA ILE A 82 -23.88 1.39 -87.89
C ILE A 82 -22.59 1.70 -88.66
N TRP A 83 -21.52 0.97 -88.37
CA TRP A 83 -20.21 1.12 -89.03
C TRP A 83 -19.45 -0.20 -89.05
N GLY A 84 -18.27 -0.25 -89.68
CA GLY A 84 -17.40 -1.43 -89.61
C GLY A 84 -16.27 -1.40 -90.63
N TYR A 85 -15.83 -2.57 -91.07
CA TYR A 85 -14.64 -2.75 -91.91
C TYR A 85 -14.94 -3.55 -93.18
N ASP A 86 -14.28 -3.17 -94.28
CA ASP A 86 -14.26 -3.95 -95.52
C ASP A 86 -12.82 -4.42 -95.79
N LEU A 87 -12.51 -5.64 -95.35
CA LEU A 87 -11.14 -6.15 -95.29
C LEU A 87 -10.76 -6.93 -96.55
N PRO A 88 -9.58 -6.69 -97.17
CA PRO A 88 -9.19 -7.39 -98.38
C PRO A 88 -8.93 -8.89 -98.12
N ILE A 89 -9.57 -9.77 -98.89
CA ILE A 89 -9.30 -11.21 -98.88
C ILE A 89 -9.51 -11.81 -100.27
N SER A 90 -8.43 -12.33 -100.86
CA SER A 90 -8.40 -12.75 -102.27
C SER A 90 -8.09 -14.23 -102.50
N ALA A 91 -7.63 -14.95 -101.46
CA ALA A 91 -7.28 -16.36 -101.57
C ALA A 91 -8.33 -17.24 -100.88
N ASP A 92 -8.85 -18.22 -101.61
CA ASP A 92 -9.69 -19.28 -101.04
C ASP A 92 -8.94 -20.01 -99.92
N GLY A 93 -9.68 -20.42 -98.88
CA GLY A 93 -9.12 -21.10 -97.72
C GLY A 93 -9.98 -20.97 -96.47
N THR A 94 -9.57 -21.67 -95.41
CA THR A 94 -10.15 -21.54 -94.07
C THR A 94 -9.38 -20.49 -93.28
N TYR A 95 -10.14 -19.63 -92.61
CA TYR A 95 -9.62 -18.50 -91.86
C TYR A 95 -10.31 -18.39 -90.50
N VAL A 96 -9.64 -17.75 -89.55
CA VAL A 96 -10.22 -17.28 -88.30
C VAL A 96 -10.07 -15.77 -88.23
N LEU A 97 -11.20 -15.06 -88.14
CA LEU A 97 -11.23 -13.64 -87.85
C LEU A 97 -11.23 -13.45 -86.33
N ILE A 98 -10.25 -12.72 -85.82
CA ILE A 98 -10.16 -12.33 -84.40
C ILE A 98 -10.48 -10.85 -84.32
N LEU A 99 -11.53 -10.51 -83.57
CA LEU A 99 -11.91 -9.14 -83.26
C LEU A 99 -11.56 -8.85 -81.80
N GLN A 100 -10.74 -7.84 -81.58
CA GLN A 100 -10.17 -7.51 -80.28
C GLN A 100 -10.82 -6.25 -79.71
N PHE A 101 -11.23 -6.32 -78.45
CA PHE A 101 -11.96 -5.28 -77.76
C PHE A 101 -11.36 -5.04 -76.36
N ALA A 102 -11.41 -3.80 -75.89
CA ALA A 102 -11.34 -3.47 -74.49
C ALA A 102 -12.29 -2.31 -74.23
N GLU A 103 -13.07 -2.36 -73.16
CA GLU A 103 -13.81 -1.16 -72.76
C GLU A 103 -12.86 -0.24 -72.00
N ILE A 104 -12.47 0.85 -72.66
CA ILE A 104 -11.52 1.84 -72.12
C ILE A 104 -12.18 3.18 -71.76
N TYR A 105 -13.50 3.32 -71.92
CA TYR A 105 -14.24 4.53 -71.59
C TYR A 105 -15.25 4.32 -70.44
N TYR A 106 -16.11 3.32 -70.55
CA TYR A 106 -17.11 3.00 -69.53
C TYR A 106 -16.57 2.01 -68.49
N SER A 107 -16.94 2.19 -67.23
CA SER A 107 -16.55 1.30 -66.14
C SER A 107 -17.66 0.39 -65.62
N ILE A 108 -18.87 0.49 -66.19
CA ILE A 108 -20.09 -0.17 -65.68
C ILE A 108 -20.67 -1.08 -66.77
N ALA A 109 -21.07 -2.29 -66.39
CA ALA A 109 -21.77 -3.22 -67.27
C ALA A 109 -23.07 -2.60 -67.83
N ASN A 110 -23.46 -3.06 -69.01
CA ASN A 110 -24.63 -2.61 -69.77
C ASN A 110 -24.60 -1.12 -70.11
N ALA A 111 -23.44 -0.44 -69.99
CA ALA A 111 -23.28 0.93 -70.46
C ALA A 111 -23.23 0.98 -71.99
N ARG A 112 -22.59 0.00 -72.64
CA ARG A 112 -22.41 -0.06 -74.09
C ARG A 112 -22.69 -1.47 -74.58
N VAL A 113 -23.61 -1.59 -75.54
CA VAL A 113 -24.08 -2.88 -76.06
C VAL A 113 -24.25 -2.79 -77.58
N TRP A 114 -23.71 -3.76 -78.34
CA TRP A 114 -23.87 -3.78 -79.81
C TRP A 114 -23.83 -5.19 -80.39
N ASN A 115 -24.33 -5.37 -81.61
CA ASN A 115 -24.21 -6.63 -82.35
C ASN A 115 -23.02 -6.57 -83.31
N VAL A 116 -22.29 -7.67 -83.44
CA VAL A 116 -21.23 -7.87 -84.43
C VAL A 116 -21.77 -8.75 -85.54
N LYS A 117 -21.70 -8.29 -86.80
CA LYS A 117 -22.17 -9.05 -87.97
C LYS A 117 -21.09 -9.21 -89.03
N ILE A 118 -21.12 -10.35 -89.72
CA ILE A 118 -20.40 -10.61 -90.96
C ILE A 118 -21.44 -10.85 -92.05
N GLY A 119 -21.58 -9.91 -93.00
CA GLY A 119 -22.76 -9.88 -93.87
C GLY A 119 -24.06 -9.87 -93.06
N ASP A 120 -24.96 -10.81 -93.36
CA ASP A 120 -26.21 -10.98 -92.61
C ASP A 120 -26.08 -11.90 -91.37
N TYR A 121 -24.93 -12.55 -91.17
CA TYR A 121 -24.69 -13.41 -90.01
C TYR A 121 -24.37 -12.60 -88.75
N ILE A 122 -25.06 -12.89 -87.65
CA ILE A 122 -24.76 -12.31 -86.32
C ILE A 122 -23.65 -13.14 -85.69
N ALA A 123 -22.43 -12.64 -85.73
CA ALA A 123 -21.27 -13.27 -85.13
C ALA A 123 -21.24 -13.11 -83.60
N TYR A 124 -21.80 -12.01 -83.08
CA TYR A 124 -22.02 -11.82 -81.66
C TYR A 124 -23.25 -10.95 -81.42
N ASN A 125 -24.15 -11.39 -80.56
CA ASN A 125 -25.39 -10.68 -80.24
C ASN A 125 -25.27 -9.99 -78.87
N ASN A 126 -25.65 -8.72 -78.78
CA ASN A 126 -25.63 -7.89 -77.57
C ASN A 126 -24.28 -7.91 -76.82
N LEU A 127 -23.17 -7.66 -77.52
CA LEU A 127 -21.83 -7.54 -76.95
C LEU A 127 -21.75 -6.39 -75.94
N ASP A 128 -21.49 -6.72 -74.68
CA ASP A 128 -21.18 -5.81 -73.57
C ASP A 128 -19.82 -6.18 -72.98
N VAL A 129 -18.76 -5.48 -73.39
CA VAL A 129 -17.39 -5.83 -72.99
C VAL A 129 -17.19 -5.73 -71.47
N VAL A 130 -17.73 -4.70 -70.81
CA VAL A 130 -17.59 -4.57 -69.33
C VAL A 130 -18.38 -5.64 -68.61
N GLY A 131 -19.61 -5.92 -69.04
CA GLY A 131 -20.41 -7.01 -68.47
C GLY A 131 -19.74 -8.37 -68.64
N THR A 132 -18.85 -8.50 -69.62
CA THR A 132 -18.18 -9.75 -69.97
C THR A 132 -16.82 -9.91 -69.27
N VAL A 133 -15.93 -8.90 -69.30
CA VAL A 133 -14.56 -8.98 -68.75
C VAL A 133 -14.18 -7.87 -67.77
N GLY A 134 -15.09 -6.94 -67.51
CA GLY A 134 -14.79 -5.71 -66.78
C GLY A 134 -14.11 -4.66 -67.65
N ALA A 135 -13.99 -3.45 -67.11
CA ALA A 135 -13.34 -2.34 -67.79
C ALA A 135 -11.82 -2.50 -67.75
N MET A 136 -11.13 -1.91 -68.73
CA MET A 136 -9.68 -2.00 -68.89
C MET A 136 -9.16 -3.45 -68.96
N THR A 137 -9.94 -4.35 -69.54
CA THR A 137 -9.58 -5.76 -69.72
C THR A 137 -9.74 -6.14 -71.20
N ALA A 138 -8.76 -6.85 -71.75
CA ALA A 138 -8.78 -7.36 -73.12
C ALA A 138 -9.85 -8.46 -73.29
N TYR A 139 -10.58 -8.40 -74.39
CA TYR A 139 -11.56 -9.38 -74.82
C TYR A 139 -11.52 -9.62 -76.33
N ASP A 140 -11.34 -10.88 -76.73
CA ASP A 140 -11.27 -11.28 -78.13
C ASP A 140 -12.44 -12.20 -78.51
N ILE A 141 -12.94 -12.01 -79.73
CA ILE A 141 -13.97 -12.86 -80.34
C ILE A 141 -13.35 -13.54 -81.56
N PHE A 142 -13.47 -14.86 -81.63
CA PHE A 142 -12.93 -15.71 -82.69
C PHE A 142 -14.04 -16.20 -83.60
N ILE A 143 -13.93 -15.93 -84.91
CA ILE A 143 -14.97 -16.23 -85.90
C ILE A 143 -14.34 -17.04 -87.04
N PRO A 144 -14.42 -18.38 -87.00
CA PRO A 144 -13.94 -19.23 -88.08
C PRO A 144 -14.87 -19.15 -89.30
N PHE A 145 -14.29 -19.01 -90.48
CA PHE A 145 -15.02 -19.00 -91.74
C PHE A 145 -14.20 -19.62 -92.88
N THR A 146 -14.87 -20.02 -93.96
CA THR A 146 -14.22 -20.52 -95.17
C THR A 146 -14.59 -19.61 -96.34
N LEU A 147 -13.59 -19.17 -97.10
CA LEU A 147 -13.79 -18.53 -98.40
C LEU A 147 -13.58 -19.57 -99.49
N SER A 148 -14.59 -19.81 -100.31
CA SER A 148 -14.50 -20.70 -101.46
C SER A 148 -15.26 -20.12 -102.65
N SER A 149 -14.57 -19.98 -103.78
CA SER A 149 -15.14 -19.52 -105.06
C SER A 149 -15.98 -18.24 -104.93
N GLY A 150 -15.50 -17.27 -104.14
CA GLY A 150 -16.18 -15.99 -103.92
C GLY A 150 -17.40 -16.02 -102.98
N THR A 151 -17.57 -17.11 -102.21
CA THR A 151 -18.60 -17.21 -101.17
C THR A 151 -17.98 -17.47 -99.80
N ILE A 152 -18.51 -16.82 -98.77
CA ILE A 152 -18.09 -17.04 -97.38
C ILE A 152 -19.10 -17.95 -96.69
N SER A 153 -18.61 -19.01 -96.06
CA SER A 153 -19.41 -19.89 -95.21
C SER A 153 -18.95 -19.86 -93.75
N ILE A 154 -19.90 -19.78 -92.82
CA ILE A 154 -19.68 -19.85 -91.37
C ILE A 154 -20.52 -21.01 -90.83
N ALA A 155 -19.90 -21.90 -90.04
CA ALA A 155 -20.53 -23.12 -89.52
C ALA A 155 -21.24 -23.96 -90.61
N GLY A 156 -20.65 -24.03 -91.81
CA GLY A 156 -21.19 -24.77 -92.96
C GLY A 156 -22.29 -24.07 -93.76
N ASN A 157 -22.75 -22.89 -93.34
CA ASN A 157 -23.80 -22.13 -94.02
C ASN A 157 -23.20 -21.00 -94.85
N THR A 158 -23.65 -20.84 -96.10
CA THR A 158 -23.26 -19.69 -96.95
C THR A 158 -23.90 -18.41 -96.43
N ILE A 159 -23.08 -17.37 -96.22
CA ILE A 159 -23.53 -16.11 -95.62
C ILE A 159 -23.68 -15.03 -96.68
N THR A 160 -24.91 -14.55 -96.88
CA THR A 160 -25.23 -13.45 -97.80
C THR A 160 -24.60 -12.15 -97.32
N GLY A 161 -24.06 -11.36 -98.26
CA GLY A 161 -23.46 -10.05 -97.99
C GLY A 161 -22.11 -10.07 -97.27
N ALA A 162 -21.57 -11.25 -96.90
CA ALA A 162 -20.30 -11.38 -96.20
C ALA A 162 -19.07 -11.11 -97.09
N TYR A 163 -19.19 -11.38 -98.40
CA TYR A 163 -18.13 -11.15 -99.39
C TYR A 163 -18.62 -10.22 -100.49
N SER A 164 -17.94 -9.10 -100.69
CA SER A 164 -18.29 -8.12 -101.73
C SER A 164 -17.03 -7.48 -102.31
N ALA A 165 -16.92 -7.49 -103.65
CA ALA A 165 -15.81 -6.87 -104.40
C ALA A 165 -14.40 -7.23 -103.86
N GLY A 166 -14.16 -8.49 -103.52
CA GLY A 166 -12.86 -8.95 -103.01
C GLY A 166 -12.62 -8.70 -101.52
N LYS A 167 -13.65 -8.30 -100.76
CA LYS A 167 -13.54 -7.89 -99.36
C LYS A 167 -14.50 -8.66 -98.44
N LEU A 168 -14.03 -8.96 -97.24
CA LEU A 168 -14.81 -9.43 -96.09
C LEU A 168 -15.52 -8.24 -95.42
N VAL A 169 -16.84 -8.33 -95.29
CA VAL A 169 -17.70 -7.23 -94.81
C VAL A 169 -18.09 -7.46 -93.35
N ILE A 170 -17.59 -6.60 -92.46
CA ILE A 170 -17.87 -6.63 -91.01
C ILE A 170 -18.67 -5.39 -90.63
N ARG A 171 -19.75 -5.53 -89.85
CA ARG A 171 -20.58 -4.41 -89.40
C ARG A 171 -20.94 -4.53 -87.92
N PHE A 172 -20.92 -3.40 -87.22
CA PHE A 172 -21.30 -3.22 -85.84
C PHE A 172 -22.63 -2.47 -85.76
N TYR A 173 -23.61 -3.04 -85.07
CA TYR A 173 -24.95 -2.47 -84.93
C TYR A 173 -25.18 -2.04 -83.48
N PRO A 174 -25.25 -0.73 -83.17
CA PRO A 174 -25.50 -0.27 -81.81
C PRO A 174 -26.85 -0.77 -81.30
N VAL A 175 -26.85 -1.29 -80.07
CA VAL A 175 -28.06 -1.59 -79.28
C VAL A 175 -28.20 -0.54 -78.18
N LYS A 176 -27.09 -0.17 -77.54
CA LYS A 176 -26.99 0.88 -76.53
C LYS A 176 -25.63 1.56 -76.60
N ASN A 177 -25.62 2.88 -76.77
CA ASN A 177 -24.40 3.67 -77.05
C ASN A 177 -23.63 3.17 -78.29
N ASN A 178 -22.40 3.64 -78.48
CA ASN A 178 -21.65 3.53 -79.72
C ASN A 178 -20.76 2.27 -79.72
N PRO A 179 -20.72 1.45 -80.79
CA PRO A 179 -19.84 0.28 -80.86
C PRO A 179 -18.38 0.69 -80.98
N THR A 180 -17.47 -0.09 -80.38
CA THR A 180 -16.03 0.15 -80.46
C THR A 180 -15.26 -1.09 -80.88
N LEU A 181 -14.03 -0.91 -81.33
CA LEU A 181 -13.10 -1.97 -81.72
C LEU A 181 -11.66 -1.51 -81.45
N SER A 182 -10.82 -2.40 -80.91
CA SER A 182 -9.41 -2.13 -80.59
C SER A 182 -8.44 -2.75 -81.60
N GLY A 183 -8.76 -3.93 -82.14
CA GLY A 183 -7.88 -4.60 -83.10
C GLY A 183 -8.59 -5.66 -83.94
N ILE A 184 -7.95 -6.03 -85.06
CA ILE A 184 -8.39 -7.09 -85.96
C ILE A 184 -7.18 -7.96 -86.31
N ILE A 185 -7.33 -9.27 -86.26
CA ILE A 185 -6.35 -10.22 -86.79
C ILE A 185 -7.08 -11.20 -87.72
N LEU A 186 -6.52 -11.43 -88.90
CA LEU A 186 -6.95 -12.51 -89.78
C LEU A 186 -5.87 -13.60 -89.81
N VAL A 187 -6.26 -14.82 -89.44
CA VAL A 187 -5.37 -15.98 -89.38
C VAL A 187 -5.81 -17.00 -90.41
N ARG A 188 -4.87 -17.64 -91.12
CA ARG A 188 -5.14 -18.76 -92.03
C ARG A 188 -5.05 -20.08 -91.28
N GLY A 189 -6.07 -20.93 -91.40
CA GLY A 189 -6.17 -22.22 -90.71
C GLY A 189 -7.55 -22.46 -90.10
N ASP A 190 -7.77 -23.65 -89.55
CA ASP A 190 -8.95 -23.99 -88.75
C ASP A 190 -8.63 -23.93 -87.23
N CYS A 191 -9.66 -24.07 -86.39
CA CYS A 191 -9.52 -24.08 -84.93
C CYS A 191 -8.72 -25.27 -84.35
N SER A 192 -8.24 -26.22 -85.17
CA SER A 192 -7.45 -27.39 -84.72
C SER A 192 -5.94 -27.18 -84.80
N VAL A 193 -5.48 -26.20 -85.60
CA VAL A 193 -4.05 -25.89 -85.76
C VAL A 193 -3.52 -24.97 -84.64
N ALA A 194 -4.41 -24.44 -83.80
CA ALA A 194 -4.07 -23.52 -82.74
C ALA A 194 -5.07 -23.61 -81.57
N ASP A 195 -4.60 -23.94 -80.37
CA ASP A 195 -5.38 -24.22 -79.13
C ASP A 195 -6.24 -23.04 -78.60
N TYR A 196 -6.44 -21.96 -79.37
CA TYR A 196 -7.16 -20.73 -78.96
C TYR A 196 -8.68 -20.87 -78.94
N CYS A 197 -9.26 -21.82 -79.69
CA CYS A 197 -10.72 -22.02 -79.70
C CYS A 197 -11.23 -22.87 -78.51
N ASN A 198 -10.33 -23.49 -77.72
CA ASN A 198 -10.67 -24.34 -76.56
C ASN A 198 -10.74 -23.58 -75.22
N MET A 199 -10.70 -22.25 -75.23
CA MET A 199 -10.87 -21.48 -74.00
C MET A 199 -12.34 -21.50 -73.58
N CYS A 200 -12.63 -22.28 -72.52
CA CYS A 200 -13.74 -21.97 -71.63
C CYS A 200 -13.63 -20.50 -71.23
N TYR A 201 -14.48 -19.67 -71.81
CA TYR A 201 -14.44 -18.22 -71.59
C TYR A 201 -14.66 -17.85 -70.11
N GLN A 202 -15.21 -18.76 -69.31
CA GLN A 202 -15.37 -18.59 -67.87
C GLN A 202 -14.11 -18.98 -67.10
N PRO A 203 -13.50 -18.07 -66.33
CA PRO A 203 -12.26 -18.35 -65.57
C PRO A 203 -12.41 -19.39 -64.46
N ARG A 204 -13.64 -19.85 -64.19
CA ARG A 204 -14.02 -20.81 -63.14
C ARG A 204 -14.39 -22.20 -63.68
N CYS A 205 -14.17 -22.43 -64.96
CA CYS A 205 -14.59 -23.64 -65.66
C CYS A 205 -13.39 -24.51 -66.07
N LEU A 206 -13.42 -25.80 -65.73
CA LEU A 206 -12.39 -26.78 -66.11
C LEU A 206 -12.65 -27.42 -67.48
N GLU A 207 -13.92 -27.65 -67.85
CA GLU A 207 -14.32 -28.23 -69.15
C GLU A 207 -15.61 -27.55 -69.65
N CYS A 208 -15.72 -27.24 -70.95
CA CYS A 208 -16.92 -26.63 -71.57
C CYS A 208 -17.51 -27.51 -72.67
N ASN A 209 -18.79 -27.30 -72.96
CA ASN A 209 -19.41 -27.89 -74.14
C ASN A 209 -19.05 -27.07 -75.40
N THR A 210 -18.58 -27.74 -76.45
CA THR A 210 -18.11 -27.12 -77.70
C THR A 210 -19.20 -26.42 -78.50
N ALA A 211 -20.48 -26.69 -78.22
CA ALA A 211 -21.61 -26.13 -78.96
C ALA A 211 -22.19 -24.84 -78.35
N ASP A 212 -22.17 -24.68 -77.02
CA ASP A 212 -22.93 -23.63 -76.31
C ASP A 212 -22.08 -22.80 -75.32
N LEU A 213 -20.76 -23.04 -75.22
CA LEU A 213 -19.85 -22.37 -74.28
C LEU A 213 -20.21 -22.52 -72.78
N ASN A 214 -21.23 -23.31 -72.43
CA ASN A 214 -21.62 -23.62 -71.05
C ASN A 214 -20.59 -24.51 -70.35
N CYS A 215 -20.34 -24.22 -69.07
CA CYS A 215 -19.38 -25.01 -68.29
C CYS A 215 -19.93 -26.38 -67.87
N LYS A 216 -19.21 -27.44 -68.21
CA LYS A 216 -19.49 -28.84 -67.85
C LYS A 216 -18.97 -29.21 -66.47
N THR A 217 -17.76 -28.78 -66.12
CA THR A 217 -17.13 -29.09 -64.83
C THR A 217 -16.54 -27.82 -64.21
N CYS A 218 -16.99 -27.44 -63.02
CA CYS A 218 -16.47 -26.28 -62.30
C CYS A 218 -15.18 -26.62 -61.54
N ILE A 219 -14.35 -25.61 -61.27
CA ILE A 219 -13.22 -25.71 -60.33
C ILE A 219 -13.69 -26.08 -58.90
N ASP A 220 -12.76 -26.54 -58.06
CA ASP A 220 -13.04 -26.84 -56.65
C ASP A 220 -13.70 -25.66 -55.92
N ASN A 221 -14.68 -25.97 -55.07
CA ASN A 221 -15.51 -25.01 -54.33
C ASN A 221 -16.39 -24.09 -55.20
N ALA A 222 -16.70 -24.48 -56.44
CA ALA A 222 -17.70 -23.84 -57.29
C ALA A 222 -18.77 -24.83 -57.78
N SER A 223 -19.99 -24.34 -58.00
CA SER A 223 -21.13 -25.10 -58.53
C SER A 223 -21.67 -24.44 -59.79
N SER A 224 -22.20 -25.27 -60.71
CA SER A 224 -22.83 -24.80 -61.94
C SER A 224 -24.23 -24.28 -61.66
N VAL A 225 -24.47 -23.01 -61.97
CA VAL A 225 -25.79 -22.37 -61.90
C VAL A 225 -26.10 -21.86 -63.30
N SER A 226 -27.04 -22.52 -63.99
CA SER A 226 -27.47 -22.15 -65.36
C SER A 226 -26.33 -22.10 -66.38
N GLY A 227 -25.39 -23.05 -66.34
CA GLY A 227 -24.25 -23.10 -67.29
C GLY A 227 -23.08 -22.18 -66.92
N VAL A 228 -23.16 -21.46 -65.79
CA VAL A 228 -22.11 -20.58 -65.25
C VAL A 228 -21.57 -21.14 -63.94
N CYS A 229 -20.25 -21.30 -63.83
CA CYS A 229 -19.63 -21.69 -62.57
C CYS A 229 -19.54 -20.52 -61.59
N GLN A 230 -20.20 -20.66 -60.45
CA GLN A 230 -20.18 -19.71 -59.35
C GLN A 230 -19.52 -20.35 -58.13
N CYS A 231 -18.67 -19.61 -57.41
CA CYS A 231 -18.16 -20.09 -56.13
C CYS A 231 -19.34 -20.39 -55.20
N ASN A 232 -19.23 -21.47 -54.43
CA ASN A 232 -20.24 -21.86 -53.43
C ASN A 232 -20.44 -20.73 -52.40
N ALA A 233 -21.55 -20.73 -51.66
CA ALA A 233 -21.91 -19.66 -50.73
C ALA A 233 -20.81 -19.30 -49.70
N ASN A 234 -19.93 -20.25 -49.36
CA ASN A 234 -18.84 -20.06 -48.39
C ASN A 234 -17.45 -19.97 -49.07
N SER A 235 -17.39 -19.65 -50.36
CA SER A 235 -16.14 -19.47 -51.08
C SER A 235 -16.16 -18.22 -51.97
N ILE A 236 -14.99 -17.65 -52.18
CA ILE A 236 -14.81 -16.46 -53.02
C ILE A 236 -13.85 -16.73 -54.16
N TRP A 237 -14.05 -16.02 -55.25
CA TRP A 237 -13.17 -16.07 -56.40
C TRP A 237 -11.94 -15.20 -56.17
N VAL A 238 -10.76 -15.81 -56.14
CA VAL A 238 -9.49 -15.08 -56.04
C VAL A 238 -8.84 -15.06 -57.42
N ALA A 239 -8.93 -13.92 -58.11
CA ALA A 239 -8.49 -13.79 -59.51
C ALA A 239 -6.99 -14.07 -59.70
N SER A 240 -6.14 -13.75 -58.72
CA SER A 240 -4.70 -13.97 -58.77
C SER A 240 -4.30 -15.45 -58.72
N SER A 241 -5.06 -16.29 -58.00
CA SER A 241 -4.79 -17.73 -57.86
C SER A 241 -5.69 -18.60 -58.75
N ARG A 242 -6.65 -17.99 -59.46
CA ARG A 242 -7.67 -18.64 -60.29
C ARG A 242 -8.42 -19.78 -59.58
N LYS A 243 -8.70 -19.62 -58.27
CA LYS A 243 -9.41 -20.63 -57.47
C LYS A 243 -10.56 -20.01 -56.68
N CYS A 244 -11.61 -20.80 -56.44
CA CYS A 244 -12.58 -20.49 -55.39
C CYS A 244 -12.01 -20.95 -54.06
N VAL A 245 -11.70 -20.01 -53.18
CA VAL A 245 -11.11 -20.28 -51.87
C VAL A 245 -12.17 -20.20 -50.80
N ILE A 246 -12.18 -21.18 -49.89
CA ILE A 246 -13.10 -21.26 -48.78
C ILE A 246 -12.82 -20.08 -47.83
N CYS A 247 -13.90 -19.37 -47.46
CA CYS A 247 -13.88 -18.33 -46.43
C CYS A 247 -13.45 -18.89 -45.08
N ASP A 248 -13.11 -18.02 -44.13
CA ASP A 248 -13.04 -18.42 -42.73
C ASP A 248 -14.34 -19.12 -42.30
N LYS A 249 -14.19 -20.23 -41.56
CA LYS A 249 -15.30 -21.15 -41.23
C LYS A 249 -16.48 -20.48 -40.52
N LEU A 250 -16.28 -19.36 -39.81
CA LEU A 250 -17.35 -18.66 -39.11
C LEU A 250 -18.05 -17.59 -39.96
N CYS A 251 -17.56 -17.29 -41.17
CA CYS A 251 -18.24 -16.38 -42.10
C CYS A 251 -19.42 -17.07 -42.82
N THR A 252 -20.50 -16.32 -43.05
CA THR A 252 -21.55 -16.68 -44.04
C THR A 252 -21.26 -16.16 -45.43
N SER A 253 -20.53 -15.05 -45.53
CA SER A 253 -19.94 -14.55 -46.78
C SER A 253 -18.65 -13.80 -46.46
N CYS A 254 -17.69 -13.78 -47.38
CA CYS A 254 -16.41 -13.10 -47.18
C CYS A 254 -16.05 -12.18 -48.36
N SER A 255 -15.22 -11.18 -48.10
CA SER A 255 -14.66 -10.28 -49.12
C SER A 255 -13.22 -10.65 -49.50
N SER A 256 -12.52 -11.40 -48.66
CA SER A 256 -11.21 -12.04 -48.95
C SER A 256 -11.08 -13.35 -48.15
N GLU A 257 -10.01 -14.13 -48.36
CA GLU A 257 -9.84 -15.48 -47.77
C GLU A 257 -10.03 -15.55 -46.23
N ASN A 258 -9.87 -14.43 -45.52
CA ASN A 258 -9.99 -14.36 -44.05
C ASN A 258 -10.76 -13.12 -43.54
N VAL A 259 -11.43 -12.39 -44.43
CA VAL A 259 -12.19 -11.17 -44.10
C VAL A 259 -13.66 -11.45 -44.34
N CYS A 260 -14.42 -11.62 -43.26
CA CYS A 260 -15.86 -11.86 -43.31
C CYS A 260 -16.61 -10.59 -43.68
N ALA A 261 -17.55 -10.71 -44.62
CA ALA A 261 -18.52 -9.66 -44.94
C ALA A 261 -19.79 -9.80 -44.08
N SER A 262 -20.17 -11.03 -43.75
CA SER A 262 -21.28 -11.32 -42.83
C SER A 262 -21.02 -12.58 -42.01
N CYS A 263 -21.69 -12.67 -40.87
CA CYS A 263 -21.71 -13.82 -39.99
C CYS A 263 -23.15 -14.36 -39.89
N SER A 264 -23.31 -15.64 -39.55
CA SER A 264 -24.63 -16.23 -39.28
C SER A 264 -25.21 -15.74 -37.95
N THR A 265 -24.87 -16.44 -36.86
CA THR A 265 -25.27 -16.19 -35.46
C THR A 265 -24.13 -15.60 -34.61
N ASN A 266 -22.99 -15.36 -35.24
CA ASN A 266 -21.74 -14.89 -34.63
C ASN A 266 -21.61 -13.37 -34.74
N VAL A 267 -20.74 -12.76 -33.95
CA VAL A 267 -20.55 -11.29 -33.93
C VAL A 267 -19.41 -10.88 -34.86
N LEU A 268 -19.68 -9.98 -35.80
CA LEU A 268 -18.66 -9.44 -36.70
C LEU A 268 -17.88 -8.30 -36.02
N ILE A 269 -16.58 -8.50 -35.75
CA ILE A 269 -15.68 -7.47 -35.19
C ILE A 269 -14.43 -7.38 -36.07
N SER A 270 -14.10 -6.18 -36.54
CA SER A 270 -12.94 -5.94 -37.43
C SER A 270 -12.89 -6.88 -38.65
N ASN A 271 -14.06 -7.15 -39.24
CA ASN A 271 -14.26 -8.09 -40.36
C ASN A 271 -13.94 -9.56 -40.03
N VAL A 272 -14.04 -9.96 -38.76
CA VAL A 272 -13.81 -11.34 -38.28
C VAL A 272 -15.01 -11.78 -37.43
N CYS A 273 -15.58 -12.96 -37.68
CA CYS A 273 -16.78 -13.46 -36.98
C CYS A 273 -16.49 -14.15 -35.63
N LEU A 274 -16.50 -13.44 -34.50
CA LEU A 274 -16.30 -14.03 -33.17
C LEU A 274 -17.50 -14.88 -32.68
N ARG A 275 -17.23 -15.89 -31.84
CA ARG A 275 -18.24 -16.84 -31.33
C ARG A 275 -19.23 -16.21 -30.34
N ALA A 276 -18.81 -15.14 -29.67
CA ALA A 276 -19.62 -14.38 -28.74
C ALA A 276 -19.17 -12.91 -28.74
N CYS A 277 -19.97 -12.03 -28.14
CA CYS A 277 -19.56 -10.65 -27.94
C CYS A 277 -18.49 -10.57 -26.83
N PRO A 278 -17.37 -9.86 -27.02
CA PRO A 278 -16.36 -9.66 -25.99
C PRO A 278 -16.93 -9.03 -24.72
N TYR A 279 -16.41 -9.49 -23.58
CA TYR A 279 -16.79 -8.96 -22.28
C TYR A 279 -16.57 -7.43 -22.23
N GLY A 280 -17.54 -6.69 -21.71
CA GLY A 280 -17.48 -5.23 -21.61
C GLY A 280 -17.88 -4.43 -22.86
N PHE A 281 -18.20 -5.07 -24.00
CA PHE A 281 -18.62 -4.36 -25.24
C PHE A 281 -20.11 -3.96 -25.27
N GLY A 282 -20.86 -4.26 -24.22
CA GLY A 282 -22.28 -3.92 -24.07
C GLY A 282 -23.20 -4.63 -25.07
N THR A 283 -24.47 -4.20 -25.11
CA THR A 283 -25.52 -4.82 -25.94
C THR A 283 -25.36 -4.57 -27.43
N SER A 284 -24.72 -3.45 -27.81
CA SER A 284 -24.39 -3.12 -29.20
C SER A 284 -23.10 -3.80 -29.69
N CYS A 285 -22.42 -4.54 -28.82
CA CYS A 285 -21.13 -5.18 -29.07
C CYS A 285 -20.07 -4.26 -29.70
N ALA A 286 -19.99 -3.03 -29.21
CA ALA A 286 -19.05 -2.02 -29.72
C ALA A 286 -17.75 -2.04 -28.90
N SER A 287 -16.61 -1.86 -29.57
CA SER A 287 -15.32 -1.82 -28.90
C SER A 287 -15.23 -0.64 -27.94
N VAL A 288 -14.75 -0.89 -26.72
CA VAL A 288 -14.47 0.15 -25.72
C VAL A 288 -12.97 0.38 -25.60
N SER A 289 -12.56 1.64 -25.37
CA SER A 289 -11.15 2.01 -25.22
C SER A 289 -10.61 1.84 -23.80
N THR A 290 -11.50 1.67 -22.81
CA THR A 290 -11.15 1.48 -21.41
C THR A 290 -10.86 0.02 -21.08
N ALA A 291 -10.20 -0.23 -19.96
CA ALA A 291 -10.06 -1.58 -19.43
C ALA A 291 -11.45 -2.16 -19.14
N VAL A 292 -11.64 -3.43 -19.51
CA VAL A 292 -12.88 -4.19 -19.23
C VAL A 292 -12.81 -4.92 -17.90
N ILE A 293 -11.59 -5.16 -17.42
CA ILE A 293 -11.29 -5.57 -16.04
C ILE A 293 -10.11 -4.71 -15.60
N ASP A 294 -10.25 -4.00 -14.49
CA ASP A 294 -9.18 -3.28 -13.83
C ASP A 294 -9.30 -3.55 -12.33
N GLN A 295 -8.62 -4.59 -11.86
CA GLN A 295 -8.77 -5.08 -10.50
C GLN A 295 -7.49 -4.83 -9.70
N ASN A 296 -7.63 -4.01 -8.65
CA ASN A 296 -6.63 -3.85 -7.60
C ASN A 296 -6.99 -4.80 -6.43
N PHE A 297 -5.99 -5.53 -5.93
CA PHE A 297 -6.14 -6.50 -4.85
C PHE A 297 -5.60 -6.00 -3.50
N ALA A 298 -5.21 -4.72 -3.41
CA ALA A 298 -4.70 -4.10 -2.21
C ALA A 298 -5.82 -3.63 -1.25
N ASP A 299 -5.38 -3.21 -0.07
CA ASP A 299 -6.12 -2.43 0.94
C ASP A 299 -7.30 -3.10 1.65
N TYR A 300 -8.02 -4.02 1.03
CA TYR A 300 -9.24 -4.62 1.60
C TYR A 300 -9.17 -6.15 1.65
N PHE A 301 -9.89 -6.71 2.62
CA PHE A 301 -10.09 -8.15 2.79
C PHE A 301 -11.46 -8.51 2.25
N TYR A 302 -11.50 -9.07 1.05
CA TYR A 302 -12.72 -9.57 0.44
C TYR A 302 -12.47 -10.99 -0.08
N GLY A 303 -13.50 -11.83 -0.05
CA GLY A 303 -13.49 -13.06 -0.83
C GLY A 303 -13.89 -12.83 -2.29
N ASP A 304 -14.45 -11.65 -2.60
CA ASP A 304 -14.79 -11.20 -3.94
C ASP A 304 -14.05 -9.89 -4.27
N TYR A 305 -13.09 -9.95 -5.18
CA TYR A 305 -12.40 -8.81 -5.77
C TYR A 305 -13.00 -8.49 -7.14
N GLY A 306 -14.17 -7.84 -7.12
CA GLY A 306 -14.92 -7.50 -8.33
C GLY A 306 -15.47 -8.74 -9.02
N LEU A 307 -14.85 -9.14 -10.13
CA LEU A 307 -15.22 -10.37 -10.84
C LEU A 307 -14.50 -11.61 -10.30
N PHE A 308 -13.46 -11.45 -9.49
CA PHE A 308 -12.63 -12.55 -9.02
C PHE A 308 -13.09 -13.03 -7.64
N GLN A 309 -13.46 -14.30 -7.53
CA GLN A 309 -13.60 -14.97 -6.24
C GLN A 309 -12.26 -15.55 -5.77
N THR A 310 -12.02 -15.55 -4.47
CA THR A 310 -10.93 -16.29 -3.83
C THR A 310 -11.30 -17.76 -3.68
N GLY A 311 -10.35 -18.65 -3.95
CA GLY A 311 -10.49 -20.06 -3.59
C GLY A 311 -11.73 -20.71 -4.20
N THR A 312 -12.40 -21.55 -3.41
CA THR A 312 -13.63 -22.24 -3.85
C THR A 312 -14.90 -21.46 -3.52
N SER A 313 -14.87 -20.60 -2.50
CA SER A 313 -16.00 -19.79 -2.09
C SER A 313 -15.57 -18.40 -1.60
N SER A 314 -16.22 -17.36 -2.12
CA SER A 314 -15.98 -15.98 -1.66
C SER A 314 -16.51 -15.67 -0.25
N SER A 315 -17.27 -16.58 0.36
CA SER A 315 -17.71 -16.44 1.75
C SER A 315 -16.64 -16.86 2.76
N SER A 316 -15.64 -17.64 2.32
CA SER A 316 -14.54 -18.13 3.14
C SER A 316 -13.24 -17.50 2.64
N TYR A 317 -12.65 -16.60 3.42
CA TYR A 317 -11.43 -15.90 3.03
C TYR A 317 -10.65 -15.40 4.25
N TYR A 318 -9.35 -15.17 4.07
CA TYR A 318 -8.48 -14.62 5.10
C TYR A 318 -8.89 -13.19 5.50
N PHE A 319 -8.84 -12.77 6.76
CA PHE A 319 -8.35 -13.45 7.97
C PHE A 319 -9.46 -13.90 8.93
N PHE A 320 -10.66 -13.34 8.79
CA PHE A 320 -11.70 -13.40 9.82
C PHE A 320 -12.94 -14.23 9.42
N ASN A 321 -12.94 -14.83 8.22
CA ASN A 321 -14.06 -15.59 7.67
C ASN A 321 -13.65 -17.02 7.30
N THR A 322 -13.20 -17.83 8.28
CA THR A 322 -12.91 -19.26 8.10
C THR A 322 -12.15 -19.60 6.80
N PRO A 323 -10.89 -19.15 6.66
CA PRO A 323 -10.15 -19.22 5.40
C PRO A 323 -9.91 -20.65 4.92
N GLU A 324 -9.96 -20.83 3.60
CA GLU A 324 -9.56 -22.05 2.92
C GLU A 324 -8.05 -22.06 2.66
N THR A 325 -7.44 -23.24 2.56
CA THR A 325 -6.01 -23.36 2.21
C THR A 325 -5.69 -22.93 0.77
N VAL A 326 -6.73 -22.75 -0.04
CA VAL A 326 -6.66 -22.30 -1.44
C VAL A 326 -7.00 -20.81 -1.60
N ASP A 327 -7.19 -20.09 -0.51
CA ASP A 327 -7.35 -18.64 -0.56
C ASP A 327 -5.99 -17.96 -0.63
N PRO A 328 -5.81 -16.96 -1.50
CA PRO A 328 -4.65 -16.09 -1.41
C PRO A 328 -4.74 -15.22 -0.14
N ILE A 329 -3.58 -14.83 0.38
CA ILE A 329 -3.47 -14.09 1.65
C ILE A 329 -3.33 -12.58 1.35
N PRO A 330 -4.28 -11.74 1.78
CA PRO A 330 -4.13 -10.29 1.71
C PRO A 330 -2.88 -9.82 2.44
N SER A 331 -2.04 -9.05 1.76
CA SER A 331 -0.72 -8.65 2.23
C SER A 331 -0.54 -7.14 2.08
N LYS A 332 -0.33 -6.44 3.21
CA LYS A 332 -0.21 -4.98 3.24
C LYS A 332 0.85 -4.52 2.24
N ASN A 333 0.49 -3.54 1.40
CA ASN A 333 1.30 -2.97 0.31
C ASN A 333 1.88 -4.00 -0.67
N ARG A 334 1.27 -5.19 -0.79
CA ARG A 334 1.71 -6.29 -1.66
C ARG A 334 0.55 -7.00 -2.38
N GLY A 335 -0.67 -6.49 -2.27
CA GLY A 335 -1.85 -7.13 -2.86
C GLY A 335 -2.12 -8.50 -2.25
N LEU A 336 -2.25 -9.52 -3.09
CA LEU A 336 -2.53 -10.89 -2.68
C LEU A 336 -1.32 -11.80 -2.82
N TYR A 337 -0.99 -12.52 -1.76
CA TYR A 337 0.03 -13.57 -1.75
C TYR A 337 -0.56 -14.91 -2.16
N PHE A 338 0.10 -15.60 -3.08
CA PHE A 338 -0.26 -16.91 -3.57
C PHE A 338 0.73 -17.97 -3.06
N SER A 339 0.21 -19.00 -2.40
CA SER A 339 0.97 -20.02 -1.65
C SER A 339 1.34 -21.26 -2.47
N GLY A 340 1.31 -21.20 -3.80
CA GLY A 340 1.56 -22.38 -4.64
C GLY A 340 0.39 -23.38 -4.68
N GLY A 341 -0.80 -22.97 -4.27
CA GLY A 341 -2.04 -23.75 -4.37
C GLY A 341 -3.30 -22.88 -4.33
N SER A 342 -3.16 -21.66 -3.81
CA SER A 342 -4.19 -20.64 -3.82
C SER A 342 -4.46 -20.06 -5.20
N TYR A 343 -5.68 -19.58 -5.45
CA TYR A 343 -6.07 -19.01 -6.73
C TYR A 343 -7.21 -18.00 -6.63
N LEU A 344 -7.34 -17.20 -7.69
CA LEU A 344 -8.53 -16.42 -7.99
C LEU A 344 -9.17 -16.95 -9.27
N GLN A 345 -10.50 -16.92 -9.34
CA GLN A 345 -11.22 -17.27 -10.56
C GLN A 345 -12.34 -16.26 -10.83
N THR A 346 -12.59 -15.93 -12.09
CA THR A 346 -13.76 -15.10 -12.41
C THR A 346 -15.06 -15.82 -12.10
N THR A 347 -16.03 -15.13 -11.50
CA THR A 347 -17.38 -15.66 -11.19
C THR A 347 -18.27 -15.75 -12.42
N SER A 348 -17.93 -15.00 -13.46
CA SER A 348 -18.61 -14.98 -14.76
C SER A 348 -17.65 -15.35 -15.88
N ILE A 349 -18.22 -15.82 -16.99
CA ILE A 349 -17.49 -16.10 -18.23
C ILE A 349 -16.95 -14.78 -18.79
N VAL A 350 -15.66 -14.76 -19.14
CA VAL A 350 -14.99 -13.60 -19.74
C VAL A 350 -14.52 -13.96 -21.14
N TYR A 351 -15.31 -13.57 -22.16
CA TYR A 351 -14.95 -13.76 -23.56
C TYR A 351 -13.96 -12.67 -24.02
N ILE A 352 -12.74 -13.06 -24.38
CA ILE A 352 -11.68 -12.12 -24.80
C ILE A 352 -11.74 -11.85 -26.31
N SER A 353 -11.58 -10.58 -26.69
CA SER A 353 -11.57 -10.11 -28.08
C SER A 353 -10.35 -10.60 -28.87
N LEU A 354 -10.41 -10.58 -30.21
CA LEU A 354 -9.25 -10.89 -31.07
C LEU A 354 -8.09 -9.87 -30.93
N ASN A 355 -8.43 -8.63 -30.55
CA ASN A 355 -7.48 -7.61 -30.16
C ASN A 355 -7.63 -7.44 -28.67
N PHE A 356 -6.58 -7.70 -27.90
CA PHE A 356 -6.65 -7.55 -26.46
C PHE A 356 -5.28 -7.20 -25.91
N SER A 357 -5.29 -6.62 -24.72
CA SER A 357 -4.07 -6.34 -23.97
C SER A 357 -4.27 -6.82 -22.54
N ILE A 358 -3.21 -7.35 -21.94
CA ILE A 358 -3.20 -7.75 -20.53
C ILE A 358 -2.02 -7.11 -19.84
N GLY A 359 -2.21 -6.71 -18.59
CA GLY A 359 -1.19 -6.12 -17.74
C GLY A 359 -1.35 -6.57 -16.31
N MET A 360 -0.25 -6.83 -15.63
CA MET A 360 -0.26 -7.25 -14.23
C MET A 360 1.00 -6.79 -13.49
N TRP A 361 0.78 -6.30 -12.27
CA TRP A 361 1.83 -6.02 -11.31
C TRP A 361 2.06 -7.24 -10.43
N VAL A 362 3.24 -7.85 -10.54
CA VAL A 362 3.56 -9.12 -9.88
C VAL A 362 4.93 -9.10 -9.24
N TRP A 363 5.08 -9.84 -8.16
CA TRP A 363 6.38 -10.19 -7.60
C TRP A 363 6.49 -11.71 -7.46
N ILE A 364 7.38 -12.29 -8.26
CA ILE A 364 7.42 -13.73 -8.51
C ILE A 364 8.50 -14.36 -7.64
N LEU A 365 8.15 -15.38 -6.85
CA LEU A 365 9.11 -16.09 -6.00
C LEU A 365 9.73 -17.29 -6.72
N SER A 366 10.85 -17.80 -6.19
CA SER A 366 11.53 -18.95 -6.76
C SER A 366 10.65 -20.20 -6.76
N GLY A 367 10.73 -21.00 -7.83
CA GLY A 367 9.92 -22.21 -8.00
C GLY A 367 8.48 -21.97 -8.47
N SER A 368 8.08 -20.71 -8.70
CA SER A 368 6.80 -20.34 -9.28
C SER A 368 6.63 -20.80 -10.73
N ARG A 369 5.38 -21.01 -11.17
CA ARG A 369 5.07 -21.58 -12.50
C ARG A 369 4.13 -20.76 -13.36
N ASP A 370 2.81 -20.91 -13.26
CA ASP A 370 1.85 -20.19 -14.13
C ASP A 370 1.13 -19.11 -13.34
N ILE A 371 1.15 -17.87 -13.81
CA ILE A 371 0.51 -16.71 -13.17
C ILE A 371 -0.95 -16.61 -13.59
N LEU A 372 -1.21 -16.67 -14.90
CA LEU A 372 -2.52 -16.52 -15.53
C LEU A 372 -2.80 -17.76 -16.37
N THR A 373 -3.99 -18.34 -16.21
CA THR A 373 -4.52 -19.34 -17.13
C THR A 373 -5.99 -19.12 -17.40
N ASN A 374 -6.52 -19.87 -18.37
CA ASN A 374 -7.92 -19.85 -18.72
C ASN A 374 -8.51 -21.28 -18.68
N SER A 375 -9.78 -21.41 -18.29
CA SER A 375 -10.40 -22.71 -17.93
C SER A 375 -10.52 -23.71 -19.09
N SER A 376 -10.71 -23.21 -20.32
CA SER A 376 -10.93 -24.04 -21.51
C SER A 376 -9.59 -24.38 -22.19
N GLY A 377 -8.87 -25.37 -21.66
CA GLY A 377 -7.72 -25.99 -22.33
C GLY A 377 -6.47 -25.11 -22.53
N TYR A 378 -6.27 -24.08 -21.70
CA TYR A 378 -5.06 -23.22 -21.71
C TYR A 378 -4.82 -22.47 -23.02
N LYS A 379 -5.87 -21.94 -23.66
CA LYS A 379 -5.73 -21.05 -24.83
C LYS A 379 -4.92 -19.78 -24.52
N ILE A 380 -4.83 -19.35 -23.26
CA ILE A 380 -3.94 -18.30 -22.78
C ILE A 380 -3.27 -18.78 -21.50
N THR A 381 -1.94 -18.76 -21.48
CA THR A 381 -1.14 -18.98 -20.27
C THR A 381 -0.03 -17.94 -20.18
N VAL A 382 0.16 -17.34 -19.00
CA VAL A 382 1.35 -16.53 -18.69
C VAL A 382 2.16 -17.25 -17.62
N SER A 383 3.39 -17.62 -17.94
CA SER A 383 4.30 -18.26 -16.99
C SER A 383 4.99 -17.24 -16.07
N ALA A 384 5.61 -17.73 -15.01
CA ALA A 384 6.45 -17.03 -14.05
C ALA A 384 7.74 -16.51 -14.67
N SER A 385 8.19 -17.09 -15.80
CA SER A 385 9.26 -16.54 -16.63
C SER A 385 8.78 -15.40 -17.55
N GLY A 386 7.50 -15.03 -17.47
CA GLY A 386 6.87 -14.00 -18.30
C GLY A 386 6.57 -14.47 -19.73
N VAL A 387 6.51 -15.79 -19.99
CA VAL A 387 6.16 -16.30 -21.33
C VAL A 387 4.65 -16.29 -21.49
N LEU A 388 4.14 -15.56 -22.48
CA LEU A 388 2.77 -15.70 -22.94
C LEU A 388 2.70 -16.83 -23.97
N THR A 389 1.82 -17.78 -23.72
CA THR A 389 1.44 -18.85 -24.64
C THR A 389 0.00 -18.64 -25.04
N ILE A 390 -0.27 -18.52 -26.34
CA ILE A 390 -1.63 -18.45 -26.88
C ILE A 390 -1.86 -19.48 -27.97
N ILE A 391 -3.09 -19.98 -28.08
CA ILE A 391 -3.49 -20.88 -29.16
C ILE A 391 -4.33 -20.10 -30.18
N LEU A 392 -3.86 -20.09 -31.42
CA LEU A 392 -4.52 -19.44 -32.55
C LEU A 392 -5.15 -20.48 -33.48
N GLU A 393 -6.15 -20.07 -34.26
CA GLU A 393 -6.79 -20.89 -35.27
C GLU A 393 -6.71 -20.27 -36.66
N ASP A 394 -6.57 -21.09 -37.70
CA ASP A 394 -6.66 -20.67 -39.09
C ASP A 394 -8.10 -20.75 -39.64
N LYS A 395 -8.28 -20.40 -40.92
CA LYS A 395 -9.58 -20.43 -41.61
C LYS A 395 -10.29 -21.79 -41.63
N VAL A 396 -9.55 -22.90 -41.48
CA VAL A 396 -10.10 -24.26 -41.43
C VAL A 396 -10.12 -24.86 -40.02
N GLN A 397 -9.88 -24.03 -38.99
CA GLN A 397 -9.76 -24.41 -37.57
C GLN A 397 -8.57 -25.33 -37.24
N ALA A 398 -7.51 -25.32 -38.05
CA ALA A 398 -6.24 -25.86 -37.61
C ALA A 398 -5.67 -24.95 -36.52
N MET A 399 -5.27 -25.56 -35.39
CA MET A 399 -4.77 -24.85 -34.22
C MET A 399 -3.24 -24.78 -34.26
N THR A 400 -2.68 -23.64 -33.88
CA THR A 400 -1.24 -23.47 -33.67
C THR A 400 -0.97 -22.80 -32.32
N THR A 401 0.13 -23.18 -31.68
CA THR A 401 0.55 -22.59 -30.40
C THR A 401 1.64 -21.56 -30.67
N VAL A 402 1.42 -20.34 -30.17
CA VAL A 402 2.37 -19.24 -30.24
C VAL A 402 2.90 -18.96 -28.84
N THR A 403 4.22 -18.97 -28.69
CA THR A 403 4.90 -18.64 -27.44
C THR A 403 5.81 -17.43 -27.63
N THR A 404 5.82 -16.53 -26.66
CA THR A 404 6.79 -15.42 -26.64
C THR A 404 8.13 -15.88 -26.11
N ALA A 405 9.18 -15.07 -26.32
CA ALA A 405 10.40 -15.21 -25.55
C ALA A 405 10.13 -15.00 -24.05
N ALA A 406 10.95 -15.62 -23.20
CA ALA A 406 10.89 -15.40 -21.76
C ALA A 406 11.36 -13.98 -21.42
N LEU A 407 10.58 -13.27 -20.60
CA LEU A 407 10.91 -11.94 -20.11
C LEU A 407 11.94 -11.99 -18.97
N ASN A 408 12.03 -13.14 -18.29
CA ASN A 408 12.94 -13.37 -17.15
C ASN A 408 12.85 -12.28 -16.07
N PRO A 409 11.64 -12.04 -15.51
CA PRO A 409 11.46 -11.06 -14.45
C PRO A 409 12.32 -11.41 -13.22
N SER A 410 12.80 -10.38 -12.52
CA SER A 410 13.55 -10.56 -11.27
C SER A 410 12.67 -11.24 -10.21
N ASN A 411 13.23 -12.21 -9.50
CA ASN A 411 12.56 -12.85 -8.36
C ASN A 411 12.67 -12.05 -7.05
N SER A 412 13.37 -10.92 -7.07
CA SER A 412 13.67 -10.09 -5.90
C SER A 412 13.00 -8.71 -5.94
N ALA A 413 12.21 -8.43 -6.97
CA ALA A 413 11.57 -7.14 -7.15
C ALA A 413 10.18 -7.27 -7.78
N TRP A 414 9.38 -6.23 -7.60
CA TRP A 414 8.14 -6.02 -8.34
C TRP A 414 8.43 -5.77 -9.81
N VAL A 415 7.59 -6.32 -10.68
CA VAL A 415 7.65 -6.11 -12.13
C VAL A 415 6.25 -5.93 -12.68
N TYR A 416 6.15 -5.16 -13.76
CA TYR A 416 4.95 -5.03 -14.55
C TYR A 416 5.08 -5.84 -15.83
N ILE A 417 4.38 -6.97 -15.90
CA ILE A 417 4.36 -7.85 -17.07
C ILE A 417 3.11 -7.53 -17.88
N SER A 418 3.29 -7.32 -19.18
CA SER A 418 2.18 -6.95 -20.05
C SER A 418 2.35 -7.44 -21.48
N PHE A 419 1.23 -7.62 -22.18
CA PHE A 419 1.21 -8.14 -23.54
C PHE A 419 0.13 -7.45 -24.35
N ILE A 420 0.45 -7.11 -25.60
CA ILE A 420 -0.51 -6.62 -26.59
C ILE A 420 -0.66 -7.71 -27.65
N VAL A 421 -1.90 -8.16 -27.87
CA VAL A 421 -2.26 -9.06 -28.96
C VAL A 421 -3.10 -8.28 -29.95
N SER A 422 -2.61 -8.18 -31.18
CA SER A 422 -3.24 -7.38 -32.24
C SER A 422 -3.39 -8.19 -33.52
N PHE A 423 -4.51 -8.00 -34.21
CA PHE A 423 -4.81 -8.62 -35.49
C PHE A 423 -4.90 -7.56 -36.58
N SER A 424 -4.19 -7.80 -37.68
CA SER A 424 -4.24 -6.96 -38.88
C SER A 424 -5.06 -7.64 -39.97
N SER A 425 -6.16 -7.03 -40.40
CA SER A 425 -7.01 -7.56 -41.47
C SER A 425 -6.40 -7.40 -42.87
N SER A 426 -5.40 -6.52 -43.05
CA SER A 426 -4.74 -6.30 -44.35
C SER A 426 -3.67 -7.36 -44.64
N THR A 427 -2.89 -7.72 -43.62
CA THR A 427 -1.84 -8.75 -43.70
C THR A 427 -2.30 -10.11 -43.22
N ILE A 428 -3.48 -10.19 -42.60
CA ILE A 428 -4.09 -11.39 -42.01
C ILE A 428 -3.09 -12.06 -41.08
N SER A 429 -2.69 -11.33 -40.05
CA SER A 429 -1.67 -11.80 -39.12
C SER A 429 -2.00 -11.35 -37.71
N THR A 430 -1.78 -12.24 -36.75
CA THR A 430 -1.84 -11.92 -35.32
C THR A 430 -0.42 -11.67 -34.83
N THR A 431 -0.20 -10.52 -34.18
CA THR A 431 1.08 -10.13 -33.58
C THR A 431 0.93 -10.06 -32.07
N VAL A 432 1.83 -10.74 -31.37
CA VAL A 432 1.97 -10.71 -29.91
C VAL A 432 3.19 -9.89 -29.55
N SER A 433 2.98 -8.80 -28.83
CA SER A 433 4.02 -7.85 -28.41
C SER A 433 4.13 -7.84 -26.88
N PRO A 434 5.15 -8.50 -26.31
CA PRO A 434 5.39 -8.50 -24.88
C PRO A 434 6.07 -7.21 -24.41
N TYR A 435 5.83 -6.85 -23.15
CA TYR A 435 6.43 -5.70 -22.47
C TYR A 435 6.82 -6.12 -21.04
N LEU A 436 8.01 -5.69 -20.61
CA LEU A 436 8.48 -5.81 -19.24
C LEU A 436 8.76 -4.42 -18.70
N ASN A 437 8.08 -4.00 -17.64
CA ASN A 437 8.22 -2.67 -17.06
C ASN A 437 8.00 -1.56 -18.10
N ASN A 438 6.96 -1.71 -18.93
CA ASN A 438 6.64 -0.87 -20.07
C ASN A 438 7.74 -0.78 -21.17
N SER A 439 8.81 -1.57 -21.05
CA SER A 439 9.84 -1.69 -22.09
C SER A 439 9.43 -2.75 -23.12
N PRO A 440 9.27 -2.41 -24.41
CA PRO A 440 8.86 -3.34 -25.45
C PRO A 440 9.90 -4.45 -25.66
N GLN A 441 9.41 -5.67 -25.85
CA GLN A 441 10.21 -6.85 -26.14
C GLN A 441 9.97 -7.36 -27.56
N THR A 442 10.76 -8.36 -27.99
CA THR A 442 10.64 -8.96 -29.32
C THR A 442 9.23 -9.50 -29.55
N SER A 443 8.56 -8.99 -30.58
CA SER A 443 7.22 -9.41 -30.95
C SER A 443 7.25 -10.65 -31.85
N THR A 444 6.25 -11.51 -31.71
CA THR A 444 6.05 -12.69 -32.56
C THR A 444 4.84 -12.48 -33.44
N THR A 445 4.95 -12.72 -34.76
CA THR A 445 3.84 -12.58 -35.71
C THR A 445 3.53 -13.91 -36.37
N SER A 446 2.26 -14.29 -36.36
CA SER A 446 1.74 -15.51 -37.00
C SER A 446 0.81 -15.13 -38.15
N SER A 447 1.27 -15.37 -39.38
CA SER A 447 0.50 -15.11 -40.60
C SER A 447 -0.54 -16.20 -40.85
N GLY A 448 -1.76 -15.81 -41.20
CA GLY A 448 -2.88 -16.71 -41.49
C GLY A 448 -3.65 -17.23 -40.28
N TYR A 449 -3.33 -16.77 -39.06
CA TYR A 449 -3.94 -17.24 -37.82
C TYR A 449 -4.59 -16.11 -37.02
N ILE A 450 -5.73 -16.41 -36.39
CA ILE A 450 -6.58 -15.48 -35.63
C ILE A 450 -6.77 -16.02 -34.20
N TYR A 451 -6.78 -15.14 -33.21
CA TYR A 451 -7.18 -15.50 -31.85
C TYR A 451 -8.71 -15.51 -31.75
N ARG A 452 -9.30 -16.65 -31.36
CA ARG A 452 -10.71 -16.76 -31.01
C ARG A 452 -10.88 -17.50 -29.70
N ASP A 453 -11.44 -16.80 -28.71
CA ASP A 453 -11.65 -17.37 -27.40
C ASP A 453 -12.76 -18.46 -27.41
N ALA A 454 -12.79 -19.26 -26.34
CA ALA A 454 -13.85 -20.22 -26.08
C ALA A 454 -15.06 -19.54 -25.42
N VAL A 455 -16.27 -20.11 -25.57
CA VAL A 455 -17.52 -19.51 -25.09
C VAL A 455 -17.79 -19.76 -23.60
N ASP A 456 -16.95 -20.57 -22.95
CA ASP A 456 -17.04 -21.03 -21.55
C ASP A 456 -15.72 -20.76 -20.80
N ASN A 457 -15.12 -19.61 -21.06
CA ASN A 457 -13.81 -19.24 -20.57
C ASN A 457 -13.87 -18.44 -19.24
N TYR A 458 -13.19 -18.93 -18.21
CA TYR A 458 -12.95 -18.23 -16.96
C TYR A 458 -11.48 -17.84 -16.88
N ILE A 459 -11.21 -16.64 -16.35
CA ILE A 459 -9.83 -16.22 -16.06
C ILE A 459 -9.45 -16.74 -14.68
N ILE A 460 -8.31 -17.43 -14.60
CA ILE A 460 -7.77 -17.99 -13.38
C ILE A 460 -6.40 -17.37 -13.12
N LEU A 461 -6.22 -16.79 -11.93
CA LEU A 461 -4.93 -16.30 -11.45
C LEU A 461 -4.41 -17.24 -10.37
N GLY A 462 -3.15 -17.63 -10.45
CA GLY A 462 -2.46 -18.34 -9.39
C GLY A 462 -2.47 -19.88 -9.45
N LYS A 463 -3.31 -20.48 -10.30
CA LYS A 463 -3.42 -21.93 -10.47
C LYS A 463 -3.64 -22.34 -11.93
N SER A 464 -3.09 -23.48 -12.32
CA SER A 464 -3.39 -24.20 -13.56
C SER A 464 -3.57 -25.70 -13.28
N SER A 465 -3.95 -26.49 -14.30
CA SER A 465 -4.03 -27.96 -14.16
C SER A 465 -2.66 -28.62 -14.13
N LEU A 466 -1.60 -27.91 -14.50
CA LEU A 466 -0.24 -28.43 -14.63
C LEU A 466 0.66 -27.95 -13.48
N SER A 467 0.41 -26.74 -12.95
CA SER A 467 1.27 -26.13 -11.94
C SER A 467 0.65 -24.92 -11.24
N ASN A 468 1.29 -24.43 -10.17
CA ASN A 468 0.75 -23.37 -9.33
C ASN A 468 1.72 -22.16 -9.22
N PHE A 469 1.17 -20.99 -8.94
CA PHE A 469 1.91 -19.74 -8.74
C PHE A 469 2.36 -19.57 -7.29
N LEU A 470 3.61 -19.18 -7.11
CA LEU A 470 4.16 -18.73 -5.83
C LEU A 470 4.63 -17.28 -5.99
N GLY A 471 4.02 -16.34 -5.27
CA GLY A 471 4.35 -14.92 -5.39
C GLY A 471 3.19 -14.01 -5.04
N TYR A 472 3.28 -12.76 -5.46
CA TYR A 472 2.28 -11.73 -5.20
C TYR A 472 1.70 -11.19 -6.51
N ILE A 473 0.40 -10.92 -6.50
CA ILE A 473 -0.28 -10.17 -7.56
C ILE A 473 -0.93 -8.95 -6.91
N TYR A 474 -0.50 -7.77 -7.34
CA TYR A 474 -1.03 -6.50 -6.83
C TYR A 474 -2.24 -6.02 -7.65
N GLN A 475 -2.13 -6.11 -8.97
CA GLN A 475 -3.16 -5.64 -9.90
C GLN A 475 -3.21 -6.55 -11.13
N PHE A 476 -4.41 -6.71 -11.69
CA PHE A 476 -4.64 -7.33 -12.98
C PHE A 476 -5.57 -6.45 -13.82
N THR A 477 -5.17 -6.20 -15.07
CA THR A 477 -5.93 -5.38 -16.00
C THR A 477 -6.03 -6.06 -17.38
N LEU A 478 -7.23 -6.04 -17.95
CA LEU A 478 -7.55 -6.59 -19.27
C LEU A 478 -8.25 -5.52 -20.11
N TRP A 479 -7.79 -5.35 -21.34
CA TRP A 479 -8.43 -4.56 -22.38
C TRP A 479 -8.84 -5.47 -23.52
N ASN A 480 -10.06 -5.32 -24.02
CA ASN A 480 -10.51 -5.99 -25.25
C ASN A 480 -10.17 -5.19 -26.52
N VAL A 481 -9.07 -4.43 -26.44
CA VAL A 481 -8.46 -3.67 -27.53
C VAL A 481 -6.93 -3.76 -27.42
N ALA A 482 -6.22 -3.55 -28.53
CA ALA A 482 -4.78 -3.37 -28.52
C ALA A 482 -4.44 -1.93 -28.08
N VAL A 483 -3.88 -1.78 -26.88
CA VAL A 483 -3.44 -0.47 -26.38
C VAL A 483 -2.13 -0.06 -27.07
N SER A 484 -1.77 1.23 -27.00
CA SER A 484 -0.53 1.72 -27.63
C SER A 484 0.73 1.42 -26.80
N ASN A 485 0.63 1.55 -25.48
CA ASN A 485 1.66 1.25 -24.50
C ASN A 485 1.01 1.12 -23.11
N PHE A 486 1.81 0.82 -22.08
CA PHE A 486 1.35 0.70 -20.71
C PHE A 486 1.93 1.79 -19.79
N ASN A 487 2.26 2.96 -20.34
CA ASN A 487 2.94 4.00 -19.58
C ASN A 487 2.10 4.47 -18.38
N ALA A 488 0.81 4.70 -18.57
CA ALA A 488 -0.09 5.13 -17.50
C ALA A 488 -0.18 4.08 -16.37
N GLN A 489 -0.27 2.80 -16.71
CA GLN A 489 -0.38 1.71 -15.73
C GLN A 489 0.93 1.45 -14.99
N TYR A 490 2.07 1.62 -15.67
CA TYR A 490 3.39 1.45 -15.07
C TYR A 490 3.82 2.65 -14.22
N SER A 491 3.51 3.89 -14.64
CA SER A 491 4.05 5.11 -14.02
C SER A 491 3.10 5.89 -13.10
N ASP A 492 1.78 5.68 -13.18
CA ASP A 492 0.80 6.56 -12.52
C ASP A 492 -0.12 5.87 -11.49
N GLN A 493 -0.26 4.54 -11.49
CA GLN A 493 -1.38 3.91 -10.77
C GLN A 493 -1.09 3.39 -9.35
N ILE A 494 0.11 2.86 -9.05
CA ILE A 494 0.34 2.19 -7.76
C ILE A 494 0.99 3.10 -6.72
N CYS A 495 2.06 3.81 -7.09
CA CYS A 495 2.82 4.66 -6.17
C CYS A 495 2.54 6.16 -6.35
N GLY A 496 1.52 6.50 -7.16
CA GLY A 496 1.22 7.86 -7.59
C GLY A 496 2.06 8.31 -8.79
N THR A 497 1.68 9.43 -9.38
CA THR A 497 2.31 9.99 -10.60
C THR A 497 3.80 10.22 -10.40
N GLY A 498 4.63 9.53 -11.19
CA GLY A 498 6.09 9.72 -11.23
C GLY A 498 6.90 8.90 -10.22
N ALA A 499 6.26 8.00 -9.46
CA ALA A 499 6.93 7.03 -8.59
C ALA A 499 6.65 5.61 -9.07
N VAL A 500 7.69 4.78 -9.16
CA VAL A 500 7.59 3.37 -9.57
C VAL A 500 8.19 2.50 -8.47
N ASP A 501 7.44 1.50 -8.01
CA ASP A 501 7.81 0.42 -7.07
C ASP A 501 8.31 0.79 -5.67
N ASN A 502 8.76 2.03 -5.42
CA ASN A 502 9.30 2.44 -4.13
C ASN A 502 8.27 2.40 -2.98
N CYS A 503 6.97 2.37 -3.30
CA CYS A 503 5.89 2.27 -2.31
C CYS A 503 5.48 0.82 -1.99
N LEU A 504 5.85 -0.14 -2.85
CA LEU A 504 5.52 -1.56 -2.68
C LEU A 504 6.59 -2.24 -1.83
N TRP A 505 6.16 -3.11 -0.92
CA TRP A 505 7.10 -3.78 -0.03
C TRP A 505 7.79 -4.96 -0.74
N THR A 506 9.11 -5.01 -0.68
CA THR A 506 9.96 -6.06 -1.26
C THR A 506 10.47 -7.05 -0.20
N CYS A 507 9.63 -7.38 0.79
CA CYS A 507 9.93 -8.40 1.81
C CYS A 507 8.91 -9.57 1.76
N PRO A 508 9.34 -10.81 2.06
CA PRO A 508 8.49 -12.00 2.04
C PRO A 508 7.38 -11.95 3.09
N LEU A 509 6.43 -12.90 3.04
CA LEU A 509 5.25 -12.92 3.92
C LEU A 509 5.64 -13.00 5.41
N SER A 510 6.75 -13.66 5.71
CA SER A 510 7.33 -13.76 7.06
C SER A 510 7.95 -12.45 7.55
N GLN A 511 7.90 -11.37 6.76
CA GLN A 511 8.47 -10.07 7.08
C GLN A 511 7.48 -8.93 6.80
N TRP A 512 7.66 -7.83 7.53
CA TRP A 512 6.94 -6.58 7.35
C TRP A 512 7.94 -5.42 7.26
N MET A 513 7.53 -4.28 6.69
CA MET A 513 8.41 -3.11 6.59
C MET A 513 8.23 -2.18 7.78
N ASN A 514 9.27 -2.06 8.60
CA ASN A 514 9.34 -1.05 9.66
C ASN A 514 9.90 0.26 9.10
N GLY A 515 9.06 1.03 8.41
CA GLY A 515 9.42 2.26 7.72
C GLY A 515 10.25 2.01 6.45
N VAL A 516 11.46 1.48 6.59
CA VAL A 516 12.39 1.19 5.47
C VAL A 516 13.10 -0.16 5.61
N ILE A 517 13.04 -0.82 6.78
CA ILE A 517 13.79 -2.04 7.05
C ILE A 517 12.84 -3.25 7.11
N PRO A 518 13.07 -4.32 6.31
CA PRO A 518 12.40 -5.59 6.47
C PRO A 518 12.67 -6.19 7.85
N THR A 519 11.63 -6.45 8.62
CA THR A 519 11.70 -7.02 9.96
C THR A 519 10.91 -8.32 10.01
N ASN A 520 11.45 -9.35 10.67
CA ASN A 520 10.77 -10.64 10.80
C ASN A 520 9.49 -10.54 11.65
N CYS A 521 8.47 -11.27 11.24
CA CYS A 521 7.31 -11.56 12.07
C CYS A 521 7.73 -12.55 13.17
N ASN A 522 7.32 -12.31 14.43
CA ASN A 522 7.55 -13.20 15.57
C ASN A 522 6.70 -14.50 15.45
N SER A 523 6.98 -15.32 14.44
CA SER A 523 6.33 -16.61 14.15
C SER A 523 4.88 -16.57 13.66
N CYS A 524 4.49 -15.54 12.88
CA CYS A 524 3.18 -15.47 12.25
C CYS A 524 3.17 -16.20 10.90
N GLY A 525 2.43 -17.32 10.79
CA GLY A 525 2.37 -18.14 9.58
C GLY A 525 1.71 -17.47 8.37
N ASN A 526 0.77 -16.55 8.61
CA ASN A 526 0.02 -15.84 7.57
C ASN A 526 0.48 -14.38 7.38
N GLY A 527 1.70 -14.05 7.86
CA GLY A 527 2.26 -12.71 7.83
C GLY A 527 1.84 -11.81 8.99
N CYS A 528 2.40 -10.60 9.00
CA CYS A 528 2.17 -9.60 10.05
C CYS A 528 2.34 -8.19 9.48
N VAL A 529 1.86 -7.19 10.23
CA VAL A 529 2.09 -5.76 9.94
C VAL A 529 2.92 -5.06 11.03
N ARG A 530 3.34 -5.80 12.06
CA ARG A 530 4.13 -5.34 13.21
C ARG A 530 4.91 -6.49 13.85
N SER A 531 5.91 -6.21 14.66
CA SER A 531 6.78 -7.24 15.25
C SER A 531 6.15 -8.00 16.42
N VAL A 532 5.37 -7.33 17.26
CA VAL A 532 4.90 -7.85 18.56
C VAL A 532 3.66 -8.74 18.49
N SER A 533 2.95 -8.73 17.35
CA SER A 533 1.61 -9.31 17.24
C SER A 533 1.32 -9.81 15.83
N CYS A 534 0.60 -10.93 15.73
CA CYS A 534 0.08 -11.46 14.46
C CYS A 534 -1.25 -10.81 14.05
N ASN A 535 -1.70 -9.78 14.78
CA ASN A 535 -2.80 -8.94 14.34
C ASN A 535 -2.40 -8.19 13.06
N VAL A 536 -3.15 -8.44 11.99
CA VAL A 536 -2.90 -7.90 10.64
C VAL A 536 -3.63 -6.59 10.38
N CYS A 537 -4.55 -6.19 11.27
CA CYS A 537 -5.20 -4.88 11.19
C CYS A 537 -4.16 -3.79 11.36
N ASP A 538 -4.33 -2.66 10.67
CA ASP A 538 -3.40 -1.52 10.77
C ASP A 538 -3.48 -0.83 12.13
N ASP A 539 -4.70 -0.68 12.66
CA ASP A 539 -4.92 -0.19 14.01
C ASP A 539 -4.58 -1.31 15.04
N PRO A 540 -3.59 -1.11 15.93
CA PRO A 540 -3.27 -2.07 16.99
C PRO A 540 -4.44 -2.43 17.90
N LEU A 541 -5.34 -1.47 18.12
CA LEU A 541 -6.50 -1.61 19.01
C LEU A 541 -7.67 -2.34 18.34
N CYS A 542 -7.50 -2.74 17.07
CA CYS A 542 -8.51 -3.42 16.29
C CYS A 542 -8.28 -4.93 16.26
N SER A 543 -9.24 -5.72 16.72
CA SER A 543 -9.15 -7.19 16.65
C SER A 543 -9.65 -7.75 15.32
N VAL A 544 -10.65 -7.11 14.70
CA VAL A 544 -11.23 -7.50 13.41
C VAL A 544 -11.39 -6.27 12.54
N CYS A 545 -10.87 -6.34 11.32
CA CYS A 545 -10.92 -5.26 10.34
C CYS A 545 -11.25 -5.81 8.95
N THR A 546 -11.71 -4.93 8.08
CA THR A 546 -12.06 -5.24 6.67
C THR A 546 -10.95 -4.84 5.69
N GLY A 547 -9.80 -4.41 6.18
CA GLY A 547 -8.68 -3.99 5.35
C GLY A 547 -7.54 -3.33 6.14
N PHE A 548 -6.56 -2.81 5.41
CA PHE A 548 -5.36 -2.16 5.93
C PHE A 548 -5.49 -0.63 6.06
N LEU A 549 -6.61 -0.04 5.62
CA LEU A 549 -6.84 1.40 5.72
C LEU A 549 -7.39 1.79 7.10
N ALA A 550 -7.10 3.02 7.52
CA ALA A 550 -7.63 3.59 8.75
C ALA A 550 -9.17 3.62 8.73
N GLY A 551 -9.81 3.35 9.87
CA GLY A 551 -11.27 3.38 10.01
C GLY A 551 -12.00 2.11 9.55
N LEU A 552 -11.30 1.10 9.04
CA LEU A 552 -11.87 -0.19 8.65
C LEU A 552 -12.02 -1.19 9.81
N CYS A 553 -11.90 -0.72 11.05
CA CYS A 553 -12.06 -1.55 12.23
C CYS A 553 -13.53 -1.84 12.52
N THR A 554 -13.89 -3.12 12.65
CA THR A 554 -15.25 -3.55 12.97
C THR A 554 -15.38 -4.06 14.39
N GLN A 555 -14.28 -4.53 15.01
CA GLN A 555 -14.25 -4.95 16.40
C GLN A 555 -12.93 -4.54 17.06
N CYS A 556 -13.01 -3.92 18.24
CA CYS A 556 -11.83 -3.59 19.03
C CYS A 556 -11.28 -4.81 19.78
N ILE A 557 -10.03 -4.73 20.23
CA ILE A 557 -9.46 -5.72 21.17
C ILE A 557 -10.16 -5.66 22.53
N SER A 558 -9.87 -6.63 23.40
CA SER A 558 -10.36 -6.62 24.78
C SER A 558 -9.95 -5.34 25.51
N ASN A 559 -10.89 -4.78 26.29
CA ASN A 559 -10.72 -3.53 27.03
C ASN A 559 -10.51 -2.28 26.16
N ALA A 560 -10.94 -2.32 24.88
CA ALA A 560 -11.03 -1.16 24.01
C ALA A 560 -12.46 -1.04 23.44
N SER A 561 -12.87 0.19 23.11
CA SER A 561 -14.15 0.48 22.47
C SER A 561 -14.11 1.80 21.68
N GLY A 562 -15.14 2.05 20.88
CA GLY A 562 -15.27 3.26 20.06
C GLY A 562 -14.85 3.07 18.59
N THR A 563 -15.01 4.14 17.82
CA THR A 563 -14.63 4.21 16.39
C THR A 563 -13.98 5.58 16.12
N PRO A 564 -12.65 5.69 15.99
CA PRO A 564 -11.63 4.63 16.09
C PRO A 564 -11.55 3.99 17.49
N CYS A 565 -11.00 2.78 17.57
CA CYS A 565 -10.85 2.06 18.83
C CYS A 565 -9.91 2.82 19.77
N ALA A 566 -10.32 2.97 21.03
CA ALA A 566 -9.50 3.50 22.11
C ALA A 566 -9.57 2.56 23.32
N CYS A 567 -8.50 2.45 24.10
CA CYS A 567 -8.59 1.73 25.37
C CYS A 567 -9.68 2.34 26.25
N ASN A 568 -10.45 1.48 26.91
CA ASN A 568 -11.52 1.88 27.82
C ASN A 568 -10.96 2.70 28.98
N ILE A 569 -11.82 3.52 29.59
CA ILE A 569 -11.47 4.26 30.82
C ILE A 569 -10.94 3.27 31.87
N GLY A 570 -9.84 3.62 32.53
CA GLY A 570 -9.13 2.75 33.46
C GLY A 570 -8.10 1.82 32.82
N TYR A 571 -7.88 1.92 31.50
CA TYR A 571 -6.86 1.17 30.77
C TYR A 571 -6.01 2.10 29.90
N TYR A 572 -4.76 1.72 29.66
CA TYR A 572 -3.85 2.39 28.74
C TYR A 572 -3.26 1.41 27.73
N TRP A 573 -2.83 1.94 26.59
CA TRP A 573 -2.20 1.14 25.53
C TRP A 573 -0.73 0.87 25.84
N ASP A 574 -0.35 -0.40 25.94
CA ASP A 574 1.03 -0.83 26.13
C ASP A 574 1.64 -1.35 24.82
N LEU A 575 2.64 -0.60 24.31
CA LEU A 575 3.31 -0.90 23.03
C LEU A 575 4.08 -2.23 23.03
N ASN A 576 4.51 -2.72 24.19
CA ASN A 576 5.31 -3.93 24.29
C ASN A 576 4.46 -5.20 24.23
N SER A 577 3.26 -5.14 24.82
CA SER A 577 2.33 -6.27 24.88
C SER A 577 1.20 -6.22 23.85
N ASP A 578 1.06 -5.11 23.11
CA ASP A 578 0.00 -4.88 22.11
C ASP A 578 -1.40 -5.02 22.75
N LYS A 579 -1.55 -4.54 24.00
CA LYS A 579 -2.78 -4.70 24.81
C LYS A 579 -3.13 -3.44 25.59
N CYS A 580 -4.42 -3.31 25.90
CA CYS A 580 -4.90 -2.37 26.90
C CYS A 580 -4.71 -2.96 28.31
N ILE A 581 -3.80 -2.37 29.10
CA ILE A 581 -3.44 -2.77 30.47
C ILE A 581 -4.16 -1.86 31.48
N PRO A 582 -4.65 -2.37 32.63
CA PRO A 582 -5.31 -1.55 33.63
C PRO A 582 -4.38 -0.50 34.25
N CYS A 583 -4.93 0.67 34.54
CA CYS A 583 -4.33 1.71 35.36
C CYS A 583 -4.25 1.27 36.84
N ASP A 584 -3.45 1.98 37.64
CA ASP A 584 -3.51 1.86 39.10
C ASP A 584 -4.92 2.20 39.62
N TYR A 585 -5.37 1.53 40.69
CA TYR A 585 -6.73 1.69 41.23
C TYR A 585 -7.07 3.14 41.67
N SER A 586 -6.06 3.93 42.02
CA SER A 586 -6.21 5.35 42.36
C SER A 586 -6.42 6.25 41.13
N CYS A 587 -6.19 5.73 39.93
CA CYS A 587 -6.15 6.48 38.68
C CYS A 587 -7.24 6.05 37.69
N LYS A 588 -8.01 7.04 37.20
CA LYS A 588 -9.07 6.84 36.21
C LYS A 588 -8.52 6.83 34.78
N ASN A 589 -7.62 7.75 34.45
CA ASN A 589 -6.95 7.82 33.14
C ASN A 589 -5.45 7.91 33.35
N CYS A 590 -4.69 6.97 32.78
CA CYS A 590 -3.24 6.89 32.93
C CYS A 590 -2.54 6.77 31.57
N THR A 591 -1.25 7.09 31.53
CA THR A 591 -0.36 6.81 30.39
C THR A 591 0.51 5.57 30.60
N SER A 592 0.58 5.06 31.84
CA SER A 592 1.22 3.80 32.18
C SER A 592 0.57 3.17 33.41
N SER A 593 0.96 1.94 33.73
CA SER A 593 0.54 1.23 34.94
C SER A 593 1.09 1.83 36.23
N THR A 594 2.00 2.80 36.14
CA THR A 594 2.56 3.46 37.33
C THR A 594 1.62 4.55 37.84
N SER A 595 1.44 4.60 39.16
CA SER A 595 0.50 5.53 39.81
C SER A 595 0.90 7.02 39.69
N GLY A 596 2.12 7.32 39.20
CA GLY A 596 2.59 8.68 38.89
C GLY A 596 2.36 9.16 37.47
N ASP A 597 1.83 8.30 36.59
CA ASP A 597 1.43 8.62 35.21
C ASP A 597 -0.08 8.89 35.10
N CYS A 598 -0.69 9.32 36.21
CA CYS A 598 -2.10 9.59 36.24
C CYS A 598 -2.43 10.98 35.67
N ILE A 599 -3.40 11.02 34.78
CA ILE A 599 -3.95 12.25 34.22
C ILE A 599 -5.18 12.69 35.03
N VAL A 600 -6.04 11.73 35.40
CA VAL A 600 -7.28 11.99 36.12
C VAL A 600 -7.44 10.97 37.24
N CYS A 601 -7.59 11.45 38.47
CA CYS A 601 -7.80 10.59 39.63
C CYS A 601 -9.17 9.92 39.65
N ALA A 602 -9.22 8.72 40.23
CA ALA A 602 -10.48 8.07 40.55
C ALA A 602 -11.25 8.88 41.62
N PRO A 603 -12.58 8.77 41.71
CA PRO A 603 -13.36 9.41 42.77
C PRO A 603 -12.83 9.03 44.16
N GLY A 604 -12.71 10.02 45.06
CA GLY A 604 -12.12 9.84 46.40
C GLY A 604 -10.60 9.99 46.46
N PHE A 605 -9.94 10.29 45.33
CA PHE A 605 -8.51 10.61 45.28
C PHE A 605 -8.26 12.02 44.72
N TYR A 606 -7.16 12.62 45.14
CA TYR A 606 -6.73 13.97 44.78
C TYR A 606 -5.39 13.94 44.07
N MET A 607 -5.28 14.73 43.00
CA MET A 607 -4.07 14.87 42.21
C MET A 607 -3.01 15.65 43.00
N TYR A 608 -1.86 15.03 43.19
CA TYR A 608 -0.69 15.60 43.85
C TYR A 608 0.57 15.19 43.08
N LEU A 609 1.15 16.14 42.34
CA LEU A 609 2.38 15.95 41.53
C LEU A 609 2.31 14.76 40.54
N GLY A 610 1.17 14.52 39.89
CA GLY A 610 0.97 13.42 38.92
C GLY A 610 0.48 12.11 39.54
N TRP A 611 0.33 12.07 40.86
CA TRP A 611 -0.16 10.93 41.62
C TRP A 611 -1.55 11.20 42.20
N CYS A 612 -2.29 10.13 42.45
CA CYS A 612 -3.60 10.21 43.08
C CYS A 612 -3.51 9.69 44.52
N ILE A 613 -3.73 10.57 45.49
CA ILE A 613 -3.64 10.27 46.92
C ILE A 613 -4.99 10.43 47.60
N SER A 614 -5.22 9.69 48.68
CA SER A 614 -6.50 9.70 49.41
C SER A 614 -6.68 10.93 50.29
N GLU A 615 -5.59 11.56 50.75
CA GLU A 615 -5.61 12.76 51.61
C GLU A 615 -4.43 13.66 51.26
N CYS A 616 -4.64 14.98 51.26
CA CYS A 616 -3.56 15.94 50.99
C CYS A 616 -2.60 16.08 52.20
N PRO A 617 -1.27 16.17 51.97
CA PRO A 617 -0.30 16.45 53.03
C PRO A 617 -0.56 17.80 53.72
N ASP A 618 -0.02 18.00 54.92
CA ASP A 618 -0.17 19.29 55.60
C ASP A 618 0.41 20.43 54.78
N GLY A 619 -0.16 21.62 54.91
CA GLY A 619 0.21 22.76 54.07
C GLY A 619 -0.42 22.77 52.68
N PHE A 620 -1.19 21.74 52.31
CA PHE A 620 -2.02 21.69 51.11
C PHE A 620 -3.51 21.70 51.47
N VAL A 621 -4.34 22.17 50.55
CA VAL A 621 -5.81 22.13 50.64
C VAL A 621 -6.42 21.46 49.43
N GLU A 622 -7.56 20.81 49.66
CA GLU A 622 -8.34 20.15 48.62
C GLU A 622 -9.14 21.20 47.84
N ILE A 623 -8.87 21.34 46.53
CA ILE A 623 -9.66 22.17 45.63
C ILE A 623 -10.07 21.30 44.43
N GLY A 624 -11.35 20.92 44.40
CA GLY A 624 -11.85 19.95 43.42
C GLY A 624 -11.19 18.58 43.62
N SER A 625 -10.49 18.08 42.60
CA SER A 625 -9.74 16.81 42.65
C SER A 625 -8.23 17.03 42.69
N MET A 626 -7.75 18.14 43.25
CA MET A 626 -6.34 18.51 43.32
C MET A 626 -5.93 18.94 44.73
N CYS A 627 -4.70 18.58 45.12
CA CYS A 627 -4.03 19.13 46.29
C CYS A 627 -3.28 20.41 45.88
N VAL A 628 -3.71 21.56 46.40
CA VAL A 628 -3.13 22.88 46.09
C VAL A 628 -2.39 23.41 47.31
N VAL A 629 -1.19 23.97 47.11
CA VAL A 629 -0.37 24.54 48.19
C VAL A 629 -1.14 25.69 48.86
N LYS A 630 -1.27 25.64 50.19
CA LYS A 630 -1.75 26.73 51.04
C LYS A 630 -0.60 27.43 51.75
N ASP A 631 0.16 26.68 52.53
CA ASP A 631 1.37 27.16 53.20
C ASP A 631 2.35 25.98 53.34
N PRO A 632 3.50 26.01 52.65
CA PRO A 632 4.42 24.90 52.69
C PRO A 632 5.22 24.82 54.00
N PHE A 633 5.14 25.80 54.91
CA PHE A 633 5.70 25.69 56.26
C PHE A 633 4.66 25.05 57.17
N ILE A 634 4.96 23.85 57.68
CA ILE A 634 3.94 22.99 58.30
C ILE A 634 4.20 22.69 59.76
N PHE A 635 5.40 22.95 60.27
CA PHE A 635 5.76 22.59 61.64
C PHE A 635 6.89 23.47 62.15
N TYR A 636 6.72 24.04 63.34
CA TYR A 636 7.79 24.74 64.06
C TYR A 636 7.70 24.53 65.57
N LEU A 637 8.43 23.54 66.07
CA LEU A 637 8.54 23.30 67.50
C LEU A 637 9.81 23.96 68.04
N SER A 638 9.67 24.77 69.08
CA SER A 638 10.73 25.56 69.69
C SER A 638 10.72 25.29 71.19
N PHE A 639 11.88 24.99 71.76
CA PHE A 639 12.02 24.59 73.16
C PHE A 639 12.35 25.78 74.06
N ASP A 640 11.52 26.83 74.00
CA ASP A 640 11.73 28.12 74.68
C ASP A 640 10.72 28.40 75.81
N THR A 641 9.88 27.42 76.17
CA THR A 641 8.89 27.51 77.24
C THR A 641 9.13 26.47 78.34
N LEU A 642 8.41 26.62 79.45
CA LEU A 642 8.50 25.77 80.65
C LEU A 642 7.16 25.06 80.92
N GLU A 643 6.46 24.69 79.84
CA GLU A 643 5.15 24.04 79.88
C GLU A 643 5.29 22.55 79.54
N GLY A 644 4.45 21.68 80.13
CA GLY A 644 4.47 20.24 79.83
C GLY A 644 3.81 19.85 78.49
N VAL A 645 3.13 20.80 77.84
CA VAL A 645 2.61 20.64 76.47
C VAL A 645 3.04 21.85 75.65
N LEU A 646 3.93 21.62 74.68
CA LEU A 646 4.41 22.65 73.78
C LEU A 646 3.57 22.62 72.51
N TYR A 647 3.02 23.77 72.12
CA TYR A 647 2.35 23.89 70.83
C TYR A 647 3.35 24.35 69.78
N ASP A 648 3.44 23.62 68.68
CA ASP A 648 4.21 24.10 67.53
C ASP A 648 3.65 25.45 67.07
N LYS A 649 4.54 26.38 66.74
CA LYS A 649 4.21 27.78 66.47
C LYS A 649 3.40 27.94 65.18
N GLN A 650 3.47 26.97 64.26
CA GLN A 650 2.86 27.01 62.92
C GLN A 650 1.49 26.32 62.87
N SER A 651 1.42 25.03 63.17
CA SER A 651 0.22 24.20 62.99
C SER A 651 -0.55 23.90 64.28
N LYS A 652 -0.06 24.40 65.43
CA LYS A 652 -0.63 24.18 66.77
C LYS A 652 -0.72 22.68 67.15
N ILE A 653 0.22 21.88 66.67
CA ILE A 653 0.42 20.48 67.05
C ILE A 653 0.96 20.43 68.49
N PRO A 654 0.26 19.75 69.41
CA PRO A 654 0.65 19.68 70.82
C PRO A 654 1.69 18.57 71.04
N ALA A 655 2.89 18.94 71.50
CA ALA A 655 3.95 18.02 71.89
C ALA A 655 4.01 17.90 73.43
N LEU A 656 3.75 16.71 73.96
CA LEU A 656 3.77 16.39 75.38
C LEU A 656 5.21 16.08 75.84
N THR A 657 5.66 16.68 76.94
CA THR A 657 6.90 16.32 77.61
C THR A 657 6.70 15.07 78.48
N GLY A 658 7.61 14.10 78.40
CA GLY A 658 7.52 12.90 79.23
C GLY A 658 6.20 12.16 79.05
N ASN A 659 5.56 11.79 80.16
CA ASN A 659 4.30 11.03 80.18
C ASN A 659 3.10 11.83 80.73
N SER A 660 3.33 13.07 81.15
CA SER A 660 2.30 13.89 81.82
C SER A 660 2.41 15.36 81.44
N THR A 661 1.42 16.17 81.81
CA THR A 661 1.48 17.62 81.58
C THR A 661 2.24 18.38 82.69
N ALA A 662 2.72 17.67 83.72
CA ALA A 662 3.61 18.24 84.74
C ALA A 662 5.01 18.36 84.14
N PHE A 663 5.73 19.43 84.47
CA PHE A 663 7.04 19.68 83.87
C PHE A 663 7.94 20.55 84.76
N TYR A 664 7.82 21.88 84.69
CA TYR A 664 8.63 22.78 85.53
C TYR A 664 7.76 23.45 86.60
N PRO A 665 8.18 23.42 87.89
CA PRO A 665 9.40 22.82 88.45
C PRO A 665 9.29 21.32 88.77
N ASP A 666 8.10 20.75 88.62
CA ASP A 666 7.77 19.39 89.06
C ASP A 666 7.94 18.37 87.92
N TYR A 667 9.20 18.06 87.58
CA TYR A 667 9.55 17.15 86.49
C TYR A 667 9.13 15.71 86.82
N ASP A 668 8.60 14.99 85.83
CA ASP A 668 8.48 13.54 85.87
C ASP A 668 9.76 12.85 85.38
N ASP A 669 9.89 11.55 85.65
CA ASP A 669 11.13 10.80 85.32
C ASP A 669 11.43 10.75 83.82
N PHE A 670 10.43 10.95 82.95
CA PHE A 670 10.56 10.88 81.49
C PHE A 670 10.70 12.26 80.84
N ASP A 671 10.61 13.33 81.62
CA ASP A 671 10.75 14.67 81.10
C ASP A 671 12.19 14.95 80.62
N PRO A 672 12.35 15.71 79.54
CA PRO A 672 13.60 16.38 79.26
C PRO A 672 13.81 17.55 80.23
N ILE A 673 15.06 17.94 80.48
CA ILE A 673 15.38 19.04 81.39
C ILE A 673 15.43 20.35 80.61
N ALA A 674 14.66 21.36 81.02
CA ALA A 674 14.67 22.65 80.36
C ALA A 674 15.96 23.45 80.67
N ALA A 675 16.58 24.04 79.65
CA ALA A 675 17.80 24.82 79.77
C ALA A 675 17.65 26.20 79.12
N LEU A 676 17.77 27.25 79.94
CA LEU A 676 17.63 28.64 79.49
C LEU A 676 18.58 28.94 78.31
N TYR A 677 17.99 29.42 77.20
CA TYR A 677 18.63 29.71 75.91
C TYR A 677 19.21 28.52 75.14
N ARG A 678 19.07 27.28 75.65
CA ARG A 678 19.68 26.07 75.08
C ARG A 678 18.67 24.96 74.75
N GLY A 679 17.37 25.25 74.85
CA GLY A 679 16.33 24.28 74.54
C GLY A 679 16.16 23.26 75.65
N PHE A 680 15.81 22.04 75.28
CA PHE A 680 15.56 20.92 76.19
C PHE A 680 16.69 19.88 76.10
N TYR A 681 17.11 19.37 77.26
CA TYR A 681 18.15 18.35 77.38
C TYR A 681 17.55 16.97 77.66
N PHE A 682 17.90 16.00 76.83
CA PHE A 682 17.52 14.60 76.95
C PHE A 682 18.67 13.82 77.60
N ASN A 683 18.35 13.01 78.60
CA ASN A 683 19.36 12.41 79.49
C ASN A 683 19.99 11.10 78.98
N GLY A 684 19.59 10.58 77.81
CA GLY A 684 20.08 9.32 77.28
C GLY A 684 19.58 8.05 77.99
N VAL A 685 18.67 8.16 78.96
CA VAL A 685 18.18 7.04 79.78
C VAL A 685 16.69 6.81 79.57
N ASN A 686 15.88 7.86 79.71
CA ASN A 686 14.41 7.76 79.66
C ASN A 686 13.71 9.05 79.19
N SER A 687 14.42 10.18 79.00
CA SER A 687 13.81 11.41 78.52
C SER A 687 13.19 11.22 77.12
N LEU A 688 11.93 11.60 76.96
CA LEU A 688 11.22 11.55 75.67
C LEU A 688 10.11 12.59 75.58
N MET A 689 9.60 12.81 74.37
CA MET A 689 8.39 13.61 74.14
C MET A 689 7.47 12.93 73.13
N HIS A 690 6.16 13.20 73.21
CA HIS A 690 5.15 12.66 72.30
C HIS A 690 4.53 13.75 71.42
N LEU A 691 4.48 13.52 70.11
CA LEU A 691 3.56 14.19 69.21
C LEU A 691 2.32 13.31 69.02
N PRO A 692 1.16 13.86 68.63
CA PRO A 692 -0.07 13.08 68.44
C PRO A 692 0.17 11.90 67.48
N ILE A 693 -0.41 10.72 67.73
CA ILE A 693 -1.58 10.46 68.57
C ILE A 693 -1.21 9.91 69.95
N TYR A 694 -1.68 10.56 71.02
CA TYR A 694 -1.55 10.09 72.41
C TYR A 694 -2.82 10.42 73.21
N PRO A 695 -3.03 9.85 74.43
CA PRO A 695 -4.27 10.02 75.17
C PRO A 695 -4.69 11.49 75.33
N GLY A 696 -5.91 11.81 74.88
CA GLY A 696 -6.46 13.17 74.92
C GLY A 696 -6.18 14.03 73.68
N TYR A 697 -5.29 13.61 72.77
CA TYR A 697 -4.91 14.36 71.57
C TYR A 697 -4.77 13.46 70.33
N SER A 698 -5.73 13.58 69.40
CA SER A 698 -5.74 12.83 68.13
C SER A 698 -5.53 13.69 66.89
N SER A 699 -5.46 15.02 67.04
CA SER A 699 -5.31 15.99 65.94
C SER A 699 -4.83 17.34 66.50
N PRO A 700 -4.06 18.16 65.74
CA PRO A 700 -3.52 17.89 64.40
C PRO A 700 -2.35 16.90 64.41
N VAL A 701 -2.24 16.07 63.37
CA VAL A 701 -1.17 15.07 63.19
C VAL A 701 -0.29 15.49 62.00
N LEU A 702 1.02 15.61 62.24
CA LEU A 702 1.98 16.04 61.23
C LEU A 702 2.14 14.98 60.11
N SER A 703 1.99 15.41 58.86
CA SER A 703 2.24 14.61 57.67
C SER A 703 3.07 15.36 56.63
N PHE A 704 4.16 14.72 56.22
CA PHE A 704 5.02 15.19 55.16
C PHE A 704 4.54 14.71 53.78
N GLY A 705 4.69 15.57 52.78
CA GLY A 705 4.41 15.25 51.38
C GLY A 705 5.57 14.51 50.71
N TYR A 706 5.46 14.27 49.41
CA TYR A 706 6.50 13.58 48.63
C TYR A 706 7.76 14.43 48.48
N SER A 707 7.60 15.75 48.53
CA SER A 707 8.68 16.72 48.53
C SER A 707 8.66 17.53 49.82
N PHE A 708 9.67 17.35 50.68
CA PHE A 708 9.74 18.03 51.97
C PHE A 708 11.18 18.36 52.41
N THR A 709 11.28 19.31 53.34
CA THR A 709 12.50 19.66 54.07
C THR A 709 12.27 19.52 55.56
N PHE A 710 13.19 18.83 56.24
CA PHE A 710 13.21 18.73 57.70
C PHE A 710 14.49 19.37 58.24
N SER A 711 14.40 20.11 59.34
CA SER A 711 15.52 20.82 59.94
C SER A 711 15.46 20.81 61.46
N ILE A 712 16.60 20.64 62.12
CA ILE A 712 16.71 20.53 63.57
C ILE A 712 18.07 21.05 64.07
N TRP A 713 18.08 21.64 65.26
CA TRP A 713 19.30 22.01 65.98
C TRP A 713 19.51 21.09 67.18
N ILE A 714 20.66 20.43 67.24
CA ILE A 714 21.02 19.53 68.34
C ILE A 714 22.42 19.79 68.88
N ASN A 715 22.69 19.36 70.10
CA ASN A 715 24.02 19.24 70.67
C ASN A 715 24.12 17.88 71.36
N THR A 716 24.86 16.94 70.79
CA THR A 716 24.96 15.55 71.31
C THR A 716 26.18 15.37 72.19
N GLU A 717 26.05 14.66 73.31
CA GLU A 717 27.17 14.42 74.24
C GLU A 717 27.93 13.12 73.95
N ASP A 718 27.23 12.04 73.59
CA ASP A 718 27.83 10.72 73.36
C ASP A 718 27.75 10.24 71.90
N GLY A 719 26.98 10.93 71.04
CA GLY A 719 26.82 10.58 69.63
C GLY A 719 25.93 9.36 69.38
N PHE A 720 25.04 9.00 70.31
CA PHE A 720 24.09 7.89 70.17
C PHE A 720 22.63 8.33 70.42
N GLY A 721 21.69 7.47 70.01
CA GLY A 721 20.27 7.62 70.34
C GLY A 721 19.39 8.07 69.18
N THR A 722 18.07 8.02 69.40
CA THR A 722 17.06 8.45 68.45
C THR A 722 16.58 9.86 68.78
N ILE A 723 16.82 10.79 67.85
CA ILE A 723 16.44 12.19 68.03
C ILE A 723 14.95 12.35 67.72
N VAL A 724 14.50 11.75 66.61
CA VAL A 724 13.13 11.83 66.12
C VAL A 724 12.71 10.47 65.59
N SER A 725 11.52 10.00 65.95
CA SER A 725 10.96 8.75 65.43
C SER A 725 9.47 8.89 65.16
N LYS A 726 9.05 8.64 63.92
CA LYS A 726 7.67 8.43 63.51
C LYS A 726 7.58 6.99 62.98
N GLN A 727 6.85 6.15 63.69
CA GLN A 727 6.72 4.71 63.40
C GLN A 727 5.25 4.32 63.21
N ASP A 728 5.00 3.25 62.46
CA ASP A 728 3.69 2.60 62.43
C ASP A 728 3.41 1.80 63.72
N LEU A 729 2.22 1.20 63.85
CA LEU A 729 1.86 0.36 64.99
C LEU A 729 2.71 -0.92 65.15
N LEU A 730 3.43 -1.32 64.10
CA LEU A 730 4.36 -2.46 64.12
C LEU A 730 5.80 -2.03 64.43
N CYS A 731 6.00 -0.77 64.83
CA CYS A 731 7.30 -0.16 65.12
C CYS A 731 8.23 -0.04 63.89
N ASN A 732 7.73 -0.14 62.66
CA ASN A 732 8.52 0.16 61.48
C ASN A 732 8.66 1.68 61.32
N PRO A 733 9.87 2.20 61.03
CA PRO A 733 10.06 3.63 60.83
C PRO A 733 9.36 4.09 59.55
N ILE A 734 8.47 5.05 59.69
CA ILE A 734 7.97 5.86 58.57
C ILE A 734 9.00 6.96 58.29
N PHE A 735 9.40 7.67 59.33
CA PHE A 735 10.46 8.67 59.33
C PHE A 735 11.24 8.59 60.64
N SER A 736 12.56 8.39 60.61
CA SER A 736 13.39 8.48 61.81
C SER A 736 14.71 9.19 61.55
N LEU A 737 15.22 9.84 62.60
CA LEU A 737 16.51 10.51 62.68
C LEU A 737 17.26 9.97 63.90
N GLN A 738 18.35 9.24 63.65
CA GLN A 738 19.11 8.53 64.68
C GLN A 738 20.60 8.86 64.59
N LEU A 739 21.30 8.67 65.70
CA LEU A 739 22.74 8.75 65.80
C LEU A 739 23.32 7.39 66.21
N ALA A 740 24.37 6.96 65.53
CA ALA A 740 25.16 5.81 65.90
C ALA A 740 26.65 6.15 65.78
N ALA A 741 27.35 6.23 66.91
CA ALA A 741 28.77 6.60 66.96
C ALA A 741 29.07 7.94 66.23
N GLY A 742 28.18 8.93 66.38
CA GLY A 742 28.31 10.25 65.76
C GLY A 742 27.91 10.32 64.28
N VAL A 743 27.54 9.19 63.66
CA VAL A 743 27.02 9.12 62.29
C VAL A 743 25.52 9.36 62.31
N LEU A 744 25.04 10.29 61.48
CA LEU A 744 23.61 10.54 61.31
C LEU A 744 22.98 9.49 60.38
N ILE A 745 21.88 8.90 60.85
CA ILE A 745 21.09 7.93 60.11
C ILE A 745 19.68 8.49 59.94
N VAL A 746 19.24 8.60 58.69
CA VAL A 746 17.86 8.95 58.36
C VAL A 746 17.19 7.73 57.73
N ALA A 747 16.11 7.24 58.33
CA ALA A 747 15.30 6.18 57.74
C ALA A 747 13.98 6.75 57.22
N LEU A 748 13.62 6.39 55.99
CA LEU A 748 12.38 6.81 55.33
C LEU A 748 11.69 5.62 54.68
N ASN A 749 10.37 5.56 54.78
CA ASN A 749 9.56 4.53 54.14
C ASN A 749 9.12 4.96 52.74
N PHE A 750 9.49 4.18 51.73
CA PHE A 750 9.12 4.40 50.33
C PHE A 750 8.06 3.39 49.87
N LYS A 751 7.23 3.76 48.90
CA LYS A 751 6.07 2.94 48.47
C LYS A 751 6.49 1.53 48.03
N SER A 752 7.53 1.42 47.20
CA SER A 752 7.91 0.15 46.54
C SER A 752 9.04 -0.56 47.25
N SER A 753 10.02 0.19 47.73
CA SER A 753 11.26 -0.31 48.33
C SER A 753 11.16 -0.46 49.85
N GLY A 754 10.06 -0.01 50.46
CA GLY A 754 9.89 0.00 51.90
C GLY A 754 10.88 0.93 52.62
N VAL A 755 11.24 0.58 53.85
CA VAL A 755 12.16 1.37 54.68
C VAL A 755 13.57 1.35 54.11
N ASN A 756 14.11 2.53 53.80
CA ASN A 756 15.51 2.72 53.40
C ASN A 756 16.21 3.63 54.41
N SER A 757 17.41 3.22 54.82
CA SER A 757 18.27 3.97 55.76
C SER A 757 19.43 4.62 55.02
N PHE A 758 19.65 5.90 55.29
CA PHE A 758 20.67 6.73 54.67
C PHE A 758 21.65 7.19 55.73
N TYR A 759 22.94 7.00 55.44
CA TYR A 759 24.03 7.28 56.37
C TYR A 759 24.79 8.51 55.89
N TYR A 760 24.92 9.49 56.78
CA TYR A 760 25.70 10.69 56.57
C TYR A 760 27.12 10.48 57.11
N LEU A 761 28.13 10.53 56.25
CA LEU A 761 29.47 10.03 56.59
C LEU A 761 30.32 11.02 57.38
N GLN A 762 29.93 12.29 57.50
CA GLN A 762 30.65 13.22 58.37
C GLN A 762 30.10 13.15 59.79
N ASN A 763 31.01 12.99 60.75
CA ASN A 763 30.61 12.92 62.15
C ASN A 763 30.14 14.29 62.65
N LEU A 764 29.09 14.27 63.45
CA LEU A 764 28.70 15.43 64.24
C LEU A 764 29.81 15.76 65.25
N LYS A 765 29.94 17.03 65.57
CA LYS A 765 30.83 17.45 66.65
C LYS A 765 30.11 17.27 68.00
N SER A 766 30.59 16.33 68.81
CA SER A 766 30.09 16.15 70.18
C SER A 766 30.36 17.38 71.03
N TYR A 767 29.46 17.67 71.98
CA TYR A 767 29.51 18.84 72.86
C TYR A 767 29.52 20.19 72.12
N GLU A 768 29.02 20.24 70.90
CA GLU A 768 28.84 21.46 70.13
C GLU A 768 27.47 21.47 69.42
N TRP A 769 26.95 22.66 69.15
CA TRP A 769 25.71 22.80 68.39
C TRP A 769 25.94 22.43 66.93
N ASN A 770 25.07 21.54 66.44
CA ASN A 770 25.01 21.09 65.07
C ASN A 770 23.62 21.41 64.49
N HIS A 771 23.61 22.07 63.33
CA HIS A 771 22.41 22.23 62.52
C HIS A 771 22.33 21.11 61.51
N ILE A 772 21.22 20.37 61.55
CA ILE A 772 20.96 19.26 60.65
C ILE A 772 19.76 19.62 59.80
N ALA A 773 19.86 19.42 58.50
CA ALA A 773 18.71 19.43 57.61
C ALA A 773 18.84 18.36 56.54
N PHE A 774 17.72 17.85 56.07
CA PHE A 774 17.69 17.01 54.88
C PHE A 774 16.43 17.31 54.05
N THR A 775 16.53 16.99 52.78
CA THR A 775 15.44 17.16 51.81
C THR A 775 15.15 15.82 51.15
N ALA A 776 13.88 15.56 50.90
CA ALA A 776 13.44 14.57 49.92
C ALA A 776 12.68 15.34 48.84
N GLU A 777 13.19 15.36 47.62
CA GLU A 777 12.64 16.08 46.47
C GLU A 777 12.17 15.08 45.43
N HIS A 778 10.86 15.01 45.19
CA HIS A 778 10.31 14.34 44.02
C HIS A 778 10.30 15.30 42.84
N THR A 779 11.11 15.00 41.82
CA THR A 779 11.36 15.86 40.66
C THR A 779 10.29 15.72 39.57
N ALA A 780 10.26 16.67 38.63
CA ALA A 780 9.38 16.61 37.45
C ALA A 780 9.62 15.37 36.55
N LEU A 781 10.82 14.78 36.62
CA LEU A 781 11.16 13.52 35.94
C LEU A 781 10.71 12.28 36.72
N LYS A 782 9.91 12.46 37.77
CA LYS A 782 9.38 11.39 38.64
C LYS A 782 10.48 10.60 39.34
N GLN A 783 11.59 11.28 39.62
CA GLN A 783 12.70 10.73 40.40
C GLN A 783 12.75 11.39 41.76
N THR A 784 12.93 10.61 42.81
CA THR A 784 13.14 11.12 44.16
C THR A 784 14.63 11.27 44.44
N LYS A 785 15.02 12.48 44.80
CA LYS A 785 16.38 12.85 45.19
C LYS A 785 16.39 13.25 46.64
N MET A 786 17.44 12.88 47.35
CA MET A 786 17.64 13.34 48.71
C MET A 786 18.95 14.07 48.86
N ALA A 787 18.95 15.11 49.68
CA ALA A 787 20.17 15.83 50.04
C ALA A 787 20.25 16.03 51.55
N PHE A 788 21.46 15.90 52.08
CA PHE A 788 21.77 16.09 53.50
C PHE A 788 22.65 17.31 53.71
N TYR A 789 22.41 17.99 54.83
CA TYR A 789 23.08 19.21 55.21
C TYR A 789 23.47 19.18 56.69
N LEU A 790 24.72 19.52 56.97
CA LEU A 790 25.24 19.70 58.32
C LEU A 790 25.94 21.06 58.41
N ASN A 791 25.56 21.87 59.41
CA ASN A 791 26.20 23.16 59.72
C ASN A 791 26.29 24.12 58.50
N GLY A 792 25.25 24.12 57.67
CA GLY A 792 25.18 24.96 56.46
C GLY A 792 25.93 24.41 55.24
N ILE A 793 26.54 23.22 55.33
CA ILE A 793 27.31 22.58 54.26
C ILE A 793 26.50 21.42 53.65
N THR A 794 26.50 21.31 52.32
CA THR A 794 25.95 20.16 51.59
C THR A 794 26.96 19.02 51.54
N ASP A 795 26.56 17.82 51.89
CA ASP A 795 27.44 16.63 51.82
C ASP A 795 27.18 15.81 50.58
N ARG A 796 26.04 15.10 50.55
CA ARG A 796 25.73 14.10 49.54
C ARG A 796 24.30 14.24 49.04
N GLN A 797 24.17 14.03 47.73
CA GLN A 797 22.88 13.77 47.09
C GLN A 797 22.75 12.28 46.76
N SER A 798 21.60 11.70 47.05
CA SER A 798 21.28 10.31 46.70
C SER A 798 20.08 10.29 45.77
N ASP A 799 20.20 9.59 44.64
CA ASP A 799 19.10 9.35 43.72
C ASP A 799 18.46 8.01 44.04
N ILE A 800 17.16 8.03 44.35
CA ILE A 800 16.36 6.86 44.74
C ILE A 800 15.65 6.26 43.52
N GLY A 801 15.63 6.96 42.38
CA GLY A 801 14.88 6.57 41.21
C GLY A 801 13.39 6.88 41.35
N SER A 802 12.53 6.03 40.81
CA SER A 802 11.09 6.32 40.64
C SER A 802 10.22 6.10 41.89
N ASP A 803 10.80 5.62 42.98
CA ASP A 803 10.08 5.44 44.25
C ASP A 803 9.88 6.77 44.97
N TYR A 804 8.94 6.85 45.91
CA TYR A 804 8.63 8.09 46.63
C TYR A 804 8.27 7.84 48.09
N PHE A 805 8.52 8.86 48.91
CA PHE A 805 8.28 8.82 50.35
C PHE A 805 6.78 8.70 50.64
N LYS A 806 6.42 7.75 51.51
CA LYS A 806 5.04 7.48 51.91
C LYS A 806 4.86 7.78 53.40
N ASP A 807 4.03 8.78 53.68
CA ASP A 807 3.61 9.12 55.04
C ASP A 807 2.14 8.75 55.30
N THR A 808 1.76 8.68 56.58
CA THR A 808 0.38 8.46 57.05
C THR A 808 0.08 9.31 58.30
N LYS A 809 -1.20 9.62 58.48
CA LYS A 809 -1.74 10.33 59.66
C LYS A 809 -2.41 9.40 60.68
N THR A 810 -2.70 8.15 60.30
CA THR A 810 -3.36 7.17 61.17
C THR A 810 -2.39 6.08 61.60
N ASP A 811 -2.66 5.46 62.75
CA ASP A 811 -1.95 4.27 63.21
C ASP A 811 -0.43 4.50 63.35
N ILE A 812 -0.06 5.66 63.90
CA ILE A 812 1.33 6.08 64.11
C ILE A 812 1.68 6.30 65.58
N SER A 813 2.97 6.23 65.88
CA SER A 813 3.62 6.75 67.08
C SER A 813 4.68 7.75 66.68
N PHE A 814 4.59 8.99 67.18
CA PHE A 814 5.58 10.03 66.90
C PHE A 814 6.23 10.50 68.20
N THR A 815 7.52 10.20 68.37
CA THR A 815 8.32 10.55 69.54
C THR A 815 9.55 11.39 69.20
N LEU A 816 9.98 12.18 70.19
CA LEU A 816 11.30 12.83 70.21
C LEU A 816 12.11 12.22 71.35
N GLY A 817 13.42 12.08 71.13
CA GLY A 817 14.35 11.60 72.16
C GLY A 817 14.39 10.07 72.37
N ALA A 818 13.49 9.30 71.76
CA ALA A 818 13.50 7.84 71.77
C ALA A 818 12.70 7.26 70.59
N GLU A 819 12.85 5.96 70.32
CA GLU A 819 11.98 5.21 69.41
C GLU A 819 11.07 4.24 70.18
N LYS A 820 9.88 4.00 69.64
CA LYS A 820 8.92 3.03 70.21
C LYS A 820 9.40 1.61 69.95
N ASP A 821 9.27 0.78 70.96
CA ASP A 821 9.54 -0.66 70.94
C ASP A 821 8.31 -1.44 71.44
N VAL A 822 8.32 -2.76 71.28
CA VAL A 822 7.18 -3.64 71.63
C VAL A 822 6.75 -3.48 73.10
N SER A 823 7.69 -3.14 73.99
CA SER A 823 7.47 -3.07 75.44
C SER A 823 7.60 -1.66 76.05
N GLY A 824 7.77 -0.62 75.23
CA GLY A 824 8.00 0.74 75.70
C GLY A 824 8.79 1.57 74.71
N TYR A 825 9.92 2.15 75.16
CA TYR A 825 10.81 2.96 74.33
C TYR A 825 12.26 2.54 74.53
N LYS A 826 13.07 2.71 73.49
CA LYS A 826 14.51 2.38 73.48
C LYS A 826 15.32 3.43 72.73
N ASN A 827 16.65 3.25 72.76
CA ASN A 827 17.61 4.06 72.03
C ASN A 827 17.46 5.57 72.34
N TYR A 828 17.52 5.91 73.62
CA TYR A 828 17.29 7.28 74.11
C TYR A 828 18.43 8.22 73.70
N PHE A 829 18.08 9.42 73.27
CA PHE A 829 19.02 10.46 72.87
C PHE A 829 19.64 11.14 74.09
N ASN A 830 20.96 11.36 74.03
CA ASN A 830 21.70 12.13 75.01
C ASN A 830 22.18 13.46 74.39
N GLY A 831 21.60 14.56 74.85
CA GLY A 831 21.98 15.89 74.41
C GLY A 831 20.83 16.89 74.36
N PHE A 832 21.11 18.07 73.81
CA PHE A 832 20.14 19.15 73.68
C PHE A 832 19.43 19.14 72.32
N ILE A 833 18.17 19.56 72.32
CA ILE A 833 17.42 19.96 71.13
C ILE A 833 16.92 21.39 71.32
N TYR A 834 17.21 22.27 70.35
CA TYR A 834 16.88 23.70 70.42
C TYR A 834 15.58 24.07 69.68
N ASP A 835 15.46 23.66 68.41
CA ASP A 835 14.23 23.79 67.63
C ASP A 835 14.13 22.73 66.52
N ILE A 836 12.92 22.52 66.00
CA ILE A 836 12.58 21.63 64.88
C ILE A 836 11.67 22.36 63.91
N LYS A 837 11.97 22.27 62.61
CA LYS A 837 11.19 22.88 61.53
C LYS A 837 10.90 21.86 60.42
N GLY A 838 9.67 21.86 59.93
CA GLY A 838 9.22 21.00 58.83
C GLY A 838 8.53 21.81 57.72
N TYR A 839 8.83 21.46 56.47
CA TYR A 839 8.27 22.10 55.28
C TYR A 839 7.85 21.07 54.25
N ASN A 840 6.65 21.15 53.68
CA ASN A 840 6.27 20.42 52.46
C ASN A 840 6.66 21.20 51.21
N SER A 841 7.91 21.65 51.19
CA SER A 841 8.60 22.25 50.05
C SER A 841 10.10 22.09 50.24
N ILE A 842 10.87 22.19 49.16
CA ILE A 842 12.33 22.19 49.22
C ILE A 842 12.81 23.59 49.61
N LYS A 843 13.57 23.68 50.70
CA LYS A 843 14.16 24.95 51.17
C LYS A 843 15.65 24.99 50.90
N SER A 844 16.15 26.17 50.57
CA SER A 844 17.58 26.41 50.50
C SER A 844 18.19 26.41 51.91
N ILE A 845 19.39 25.86 52.03
CA ILE A 845 20.09 25.70 53.31
C ILE A 845 20.29 27.05 54.02
N SER A 846 20.67 28.08 53.26
CA SER A 846 20.91 29.43 53.76
C SER A 846 19.66 30.11 54.33
N SER A 847 18.46 29.60 54.02
CA SER A 847 17.22 30.06 54.64
C SER A 847 16.93 29.41 55.99
N LEU A 848 17.63 28.31 56.33
CA LEU A 848 17.40 27.52 57.54
C LEU A 848 18.43 27.81 58.64
N ALA A 849 19.70 27.98 58.27
CA ALA A 849 20.81 28.36 59.16
C ALA A 849 21.95 29.00 58.38
N LEU A 850 22.80 29.76 59.09
CA LEU A 850 24.01 30.35 58.54
C LEU A 850 25.24 29.50 58.88
N SER A 851 26.18 29.40 57.94
CA SER A 851 27.46 28.70 58.14
C SER A 851 28.38 29.46 59.09
N ALA A 852 29.37 28.80 59.68
CA ALA A 852 30.35 29.41 60.61
C ALA A 852 30.90 30.77 60.15
N ALA A 853 31.18 30.93 58.85
CA ALA A 853 31.76 32.15 58.29
C ALA A 853 30.82 33.38 58.35
N GLN A 854 29.53 33.16 58.59
CA GLN A 854 28.48 34.18 58.59
C GLN A 854 27.94 34.46 59.99
N CYS A 855 28.49 33.81 61.01
CA CYS A 855 28.07 33.96 62.40
C CYS A 855 28.72 35.16 63.08
N THR A 856 28.00 35.77 64.02
CA THR A 856 28.52 36.91 64.81
C THR A 856 29.65 36.49 65.74
N GLU A 857 29.70 35.21 66.12
CA GLU A 857 30.73 34.61 66.96
C GLU A 857 31.26 33.32 66.30
N ALA A 858 32.42 32.82 66.74
CA ALA A 858 33.11 31.68 66.15
C ALA A 858 32.50 30.31 66.53
N CYS A 859 31.19 30.14 66.36
CA CYS A 859 30.50 28.85 66.44
C CYS A 859 30.44 28.14 65.07
N ASN A 860 30.13 26.84 65.05
CA ASN A 860 30.09 26.05 63.80
C ASN A 860 28.99 26.46 62.83
N ALA A 861 27.86 26.88 63.36
CA ALA A 861 26.71 27.38 62.64
C ALA A 861 25.87 28.21 63.62
N CYS A 862 25.08 29.13 63.09
CA CYS A 862 24.24 30.01 63.87
C CYS A 862 22.84 30.12 63.27
N LEU A 863 21.95 30.69 64.08
CA LEU A 863 20.60 31.05 63.65
C LEU A 863 20.65 32.07 62.49
N THR A 864 19.54 32.22 61.76
CA THR A 864 19.47 33.09 60.58
C THR A 864 19.68 34.58 60.87
N ASN A 865 19.61 34.99 62.13
CA ASN A 865 19.95 36.34 62.61
C ASN A 865 21.45 36.50 62.95
N GLY A 866 22.28 35.47 62.73
CA GLY A 866 23.72 35.45 63.00
C GLY A 866 24.11 35.02 64.42
N ALA A 867 23.15 34.86 65.33
CA ALA A 867 23.42 34.56 66.74
C ALA A 867 23.76 33.07 66.97
N CYS A 868 24.81 32.82 67.76
CA CYS A 868 25.19 31.48 68.20
C CYS A 868 24.33 31.03 69.39
N ILE A 869 23.97 29.76 69.43
CA ILE A 869 23.30 29.15 70.59
C ILE A 869 24.37 28.92 71.68
N PRO A 870 24.13 29.33 72.94
CA PRO A 870 25.10 29.11 74.01
C PRO A 870 25.52 27.63 74.14
N ASN A 871 26.81 27.36 74.22
CA ASN A 871 27.38 26.02 74.32
C ASN A 871 27.85 25.74 75.76
N CYS A 872 26.89 25.50 76.65
CA CYS A 872 27.13 25.15 78.06
C CYS A 872 26.52 23.78 78.37
N LEU A 873 27.21 22.98 79.18
CA LEU A 873 26.69 21.71 79.68
C LEU A 873 25.41 21.92 80.50
N ILE A 874 24.62 20.86 80.71
CA ILE A 874 23.33 20.96 81.41
C ILE A 874 23.47 21.47 82.86
N ASN A 875 24.58 21.10 83.51
CA ASN A 875 24.96 21.57 84.85
C ASN A 875 25.69 22.93 84.86
N GLN A 876 25.60 23.70 83.78
CA GLN A 876 26.18 25.02 83.63
C GLN A 876 25.15 26.03 83.11
N TYR A 877 25.38 27.31 83.39
CA TYR A 877 24.61 28.43 82.85
C TYR A 877 25.51 29.40 82.09
N TRP A 878 24.94 30.07 81.09
CA TRP A 878 25.65 31.00 80.22
C TRP A 878 25.76 32.39 80.86
N ILE A 879 26.95 33.00 80.81
CA ILE A 879 27.22 34.34 81.40
C ILE A 879 27.65 35.39 80.37
N GLY A 880 27.87 34.98 79.11
CA GLY A 880 28.10 35.88 77.98
C GLY A 880 29.34 36.82 78.05
N PRO A 881 29.63 37.55 76.96
CA PRO A 881 28.89 37.56 75.69
C PRO A 881 29.23 36.37 74.77
N GLU A 882 30.41 35.74 74.90
CA GLU A 882 30.79 34.59 74.07
C GLU A 882 29.90 33.36 74.33
N TYR A 883 29.50 32.65 73.27
CA TYR A 883 28.56 31.53 73.32
C TYR A 883 29.01 30.37 74.22
N ASN A 884 30.31 30.13 74.36
CA ASN A 884 30.90 29.06 75.18
C ASN A 884 31.33 29.51 76.58
N LYS A 885 30.95 30.73 77.01
CA LYS A 885 31.32 31.26 78.32
C LYS A 885 30.29 30.88 79.38
N CYS A 886 30.65 29.88 80.18
CA CYS A 886 29.74 29.18 81.09
C CYS A 886 30.23 29.18 82.55
N SER A 887 29.31 29.09 83.50
CA SER A 887 29.57 28.93 84.93
C SER A 887 28.79 27.74 85.50
N LYS A 888 29.28 27.11 86.57
CA LYS A 888 28.67 25.90 87.15
C LYS A 888 27.40 26.21 87.94
N CYS A 889 26.39 25.36 87.78
CA CYS A 889 25.23 25.31 88.66
C CYS A 889 25.61 24.80 90.06
N SER A 890 24.73 25.05 91.03
CA SER A 890 24.75 24.32 92.31
C SER A 890 24.62 22.81 92.06
N SER A 891 25.30 22.00 92.86
CA SER A 891 25.24 20.52 92.77
C SER A 891 23.86 19.93 93.06
N GLU A 892 22.96 20.73 93.64
CA GLU A 892 21.57 20.36 93.95
C GLU A 892 20.64 20.52 92.74
N CYS A 893 21.11 21.10 91.62
CA CYS A 893 20.28 21.47 90.48
C CYS A 893 20.54 20.62 89.24
N HIS A 894 19.46 20.19 88.57
CA HIS A 894 19.51 19.58 87.25
C HIS A 894 19.88 20.59 86.15
N SER A 895 19.31 21.79 86.20
CA SER A 895 19.71 22.95 85.40
C SER A 895 19.55 24.22 86.22
N CYS A 896 20.16 25.32 85.79
CA CYS A 896 20.09 26.59 86.51
C CYS A 896 20.21 27.80 85.58
N ARG A 897 19.71 28.94 86.07
CA ARG A 897 19.90 30.26 85.46
C ARG A 897 21.11 31.02 86.01
N ASP A 898 21.49 30.73 87.26
CA ASP A 898 22.58 31.36 88.00
C ASP A 898 23.21 30.38 89.01
N SER A 899 24.15 30.86 89.84
CA SER A 899 24.83 30.05 90.86
C SER A 899 24.00 29.75 92.12
N SER A 900 22.72 30.11 92.14
CA SER A 900 21.82 29.88 93.27
C SER A 900 21.57 28.38 93.51
N LYS A 901 21.29 28.04 94.77
CA LYS A 901 20.86 26.69 95.18
C LYS A 901 19.38 26.41 94.91
N PHE A 902 18.60 27.42 94.56
CA PHE A 902 17.14 27.27 94.40
C PHE A 902 16.71 26.67 93.05
N CYS A 903 17.65 26.41 92.13
CA CYS A 903 17.40 25.80 90.81
C CYS A 903 16.30 26.50 89.99
N ASN A 904 16.13 27.80 90.24
CA ASN A 904 15.08 28.60 89.62
C ASN A 904 15.47 29.00 88.20
N LEU A 905 14.60 28.73 87.23
CA LEU A 905 14.77 29.08 85.82
C LEU A 905 13.98 30.35 85.44
N CYS A 906 13.05 30.78 86.29
CA CYS A 906 12.25 31.98 86.08
C CYS A 906 13.11 33.25 86.08
N ALA A 907 12.59 34.32 85.47
CA ALA A 907 13.30 35.60 85.43
C ALA A 907 13.49 36.23 86.80
N SER A 908 12.42 36.25 87.61
CA SER A 908 12.49 36.70 88.99
C SER A 908 12.86 35.53 89.89
N GLN A 909 13.89 35.69 90.72
CA GLN A 909 14.23 34.74 91.79
C GLN A 909 13.10 34.58 92.83
N LYS A 910 12.14 35.52 92.86
CA LYS A 910 10.97 35.47 93.74
C LYS A 910 9.79 34.70 93.12
N CYS A 911 9.93 34.26 91.89
CA CYS A 911 8.96 33.42 91.21
C CYS A 911 9.27 31.93 91.46
N ALA A 912 8.32 31.17 92.00
CA ALA A 912 8.46 29.74 92.25
C ALA A 912 8.22 28.88 90.99
N SER A 913 7.34 29.31 90.10
CA SER A 913 7.04 28.63 88.83
C SER A 913 6.60 29.63 87.77
N CYS A 914 6.97 29.39 86.51
CA CYS A 914 6.69 30.28 85.38
C CYS A 914 6.49 29.45 84.10
N TYR A 915 5.76 29.97 83.12
CA TYR A 915 5.52 29.26 81.85
C TYR A 915 6.61 29.52 80.79
N ASN A 916 7.50 30.51 80.98
CA ASN A 916 8.67 30.75 80.14
C ASN A 916 9.75 31.56 80.91
N TYR A 917 10.81 31.99 80.22
CA TYR A 917 11.96 32.65 80.83
C TYR A 917 11.88 34.19 81.01
N THR A 918 10.76 34.82 80.68
CA THR A 918 10.55 36.28 80.73
C THR A 918 10.08 36.75 82.12
N GLU A 919 10.11 38.06 82.38
CA GLU A 919 9.67 38.63 83.67
C GLU A 919 8.17 38.43 83.94
N GLU A 920 7.34 38.63 82.91
CA GLU A 920 5.88 38.55 83.01
C GLU A 920 5.32 37.13 83.16
N SER A 921 6.16 36.10 83.08
CA SER A 921 5.72 34.71 82.97
C SER A 921 5.45 34.01 84.30
N CYS A 922 5.55 34.74 85.41
CA CYS A 922 5.41 34.13 86.71
C CYS A 922 3.98 33.65 86.98
N LEU A 923 3.85 32.36 87.29
CA LEU A 923 2.58 31.72 87.64
C LEU A 923 2.34 31.68 89.15
N LYS A 924 3.42 31.52 89.93
CA LYS A 924 3.34 31.36 91.40
C LYS A 924 4.55 32.00 92.06
N CYS A 925 4.33 32.85 93.06
CA CYS A 925 5.41 33.44 93.86
C CYS A 925 5.89 32.50 94.96
N ILE A 926 7.15 32.69 95.41
CA ILE A 926 7.65 32.05 96.63
C ILE A 926 6.89 32.54 97.88
N SER A 927 6.94 31.78 98.97
CA SER A 927 6.24 32.17 100.21
C SER A 927 6.77 33.50 100.77
N GLY A 928 5.87 34.44 101.10
CA GLY A 928 6.22 35.74 101.67
C GLY A 928 6.34 36.89 100.68
N THR A 929 6.10 36.67 99.38
CA THR A 929 6.03 37.72 98.35
C THR A 929 4.62 37.85 97.77
N SER A 930 4.20 39.05 97.37
CA SER A 930 2.86 39.33 96.86
C SER A 930 2.87 40.34 95.71
N ASN A 931 2.80 39.85 94.46
CA ASN A 931 2.29 40.53 93.25
C ASN A 931 2.41 39.55 92.07
N THR A 932 1.34 39.28 91.31
CA THR A 932 1.33 38.17 90.32
C THR A 932 2.11 38.46 89.05
N THR A 933 2.37 39.72 88.71
CA THR A 933 3.03 40.06 87.43
C THR A 933 4.55 39.93 87.45
N ASN A 934 5.19 39.79 88.63
CA ASN A 934 6.64 39.63 88.71
C ASN A 934 7.16 38.93 89.98
N CYS A 935 6.40 38.91 91.09
CA CYS A 935 6.90 38.58 92.43
C CYS A 935 8.14 39.43 92.85
#